data_AF-A0A9E2A9Y2-F1
#
_entry.id   AF-A0A9E2A9Y2-F1
#
_cell.length_a   1.000
_cell.length_b   1.000
_cell.length_c   1.000
_cell.angle_alpha   90.00
_cell.angle_beta   90.00
_cell.angle_gamma   90.00
#
_symmetry.space_group_name_H-M   'P 1'
#
loop_
_entity.id
_entity.type
_entity.pdbx_description
1 polymer ?
#
loop_
_entity_poly.entity_id
_entity_poly.type
_entity_poly.pdbx_seq_one_letter_code
_entity_poly.pdbx_strand_id
1 'polypeptide(L)'
;MKKFFSVLFLGLSFAGIATGAETVPPEVQMPGTQPLEIGNLESPNKCDNCHGGYNAGVEPAHNWRGSMMAQAGRDPIFWATLAIAEQDFDGAGDLCLRCHSTGGWLAGRSTPTDGSGLASGDSDGVECDYCHKLTDPADGPFDPQGEMNAPFVANDGAQGWYGSGMSSMWGGSDKLGPYDNADARHQFMYSRFHRSPEFCGTCHDVSNPVVGDLAHNNGAMNPDALIVSNGTPGTPVEGKAAFNNPPHAYGVVERTFSEHMSSPLSGIEVDNFEQSDLPEGGAFQAIHEAATAATGSADYSNPTEPRYYTCQTCHMRPLTGTGANKRGVPVRHDLPLHDMTGGNYWMAEAIIWLDERGLLRLGGGLSADQKDAMRDAAIRAREQLQLAATLEVEDPEDGVTLGVEIINHTGHKLITGYPEGRRMWLNVRWFDAAENELEDAEIGRYGDLVVTIDGGPQTVKTLLNPEADHDSGYVFEAHMGITQEWAAQLISVGVAPPGLALSYDRVNGNTAGRSLGDLANQAAGTKWPTFHFAINNTVYSDNRIPPFEMSATVAYERNATPVPNNLYLDTVTGLYLNEREFNLDIPEGAVRADISLLYQPTSWEYIQFLYLANDGSSAFLGNEGRNILDAWLATGMAEPMVMETTTWEHGLVEPPVCETEAPTLLSAVPGNSDVALEWTAVDGADTYTAYYEQSGKSQKIADFVCAEGECLAYSDTGLDHEQEYCYKISATGSCQSRFSNILCATPQPPGQVSTTAGVSSLLTGVLERSGKGKNATETFVEKSAFAAGERVVILVQVTDETGIPVPGATTTLDVTGPETLSTASNASDSDGRAEATWSTQAPNKKGNGGTAPGAYTITISGITSSTHDWDGVQTFATVVIE
;
A
#
# COMPACT_ATOMS: atom_id res chain seq x y z
N MET A 1 39.15 -57.36 31.60
CA MET A 1 39.80 -56.47 32.61
C MET A 1 39.91 -55.09 31.97
N LYS A 2 38.85 -54.28 32.04
CA LYS A 2 38.66 -53.16 32.99
C LYS A 2 39.82 -52.15 32.98
N LYS A 3 39.55 -50.95 32.46
CA LYS A 3 39.75 -49.67 33.18
C LYS A 3 38.76 -48.63 32.64
N PHE A 4 37.77 -48.35 33.48
CA PHE A 4 36.84 -47.23 33.40
C PHE A 4 37.60 -45.92 33.66
N PHE A 5 37.29 -44.86 32.93
CA PHE A 5 37.36 -43.50 33.45
C PHE A 5 36.03 -42.81 33.15
N SER A 6 35.21 -42.70 34.20
CA SER A 6 34.04 -41.83 34.25
C SER A 6 34.52 -40.38 34.39
N VAL A 7 34.06 -39.50 33.51
CA VAL A 7 34.06 -38.06 33.77
C VAL A 7 32.65 -37.69 34.20
N LEU A 8 32.57 -37.08 35.38
CA LEU A 8 31.39 -36.75 36.13
C LEU A 8 30.77 -35.47 35.54
N PHE A 9 29.57 -35.57 34.96
CA PHE A 9 28.75 -34.39 34.65
C PHE A 9 28.19 -33.84 35.98
N LEU A 10 28.70 -32.68 36.41
CA LEU A 10 28.10 -31.92 37.50
C LEU A 10 26.96 -31.10 36.90
N GLY A 11 25.72 -31.49 37.16
CA GLY A 11 24.55 -30.68 36.85
C GLY A 11 24.56 -29.44 37.73
N LEU A 12 24.86 -28.28 37.13
CA LEU A 12 24.44 -26.99 37.66
C LEU A 12 23.20 -26.56 36.89
N SER A 13 22.06 -26.58 37.56
CA SER A 13 20.87 -25.83 37.17
C SER A 13 21.17 -24.34 37.39
N PHE A 14 21.77 -23.70 36.40
CA PHE A 14 21.67 -22.25 36.28
C PHE A 14 20.35 -21.96 35.58
N ALA A 15 19.45 -21.24 36.24
CA ALA A 15 18.50 -20.40 35.52
C ALA A 15 19.36 -19.30 34.86
N GLY A 16 19.88 -19.61 33.67
CA GLY A 16 20.55 -18.65 32.82
C GLY A 16 19.48 -17.72 32.27
N ILE A 17 19.63 -16.43 32.52
CA ILE A 17 18.94 -15.41 31.72
C ILE A 17 19.59 -15.52 30.34
N ALA A 18 18.82 -15.86 29.31
CA ALA A 18 19.33 -15.86 27.95
C ALA A 18 19.41 -14.40 27.48
N THR A 19 20.61 -13.93 27.22
CA THR A 19 20.86 -12.70 26.44
C THR A 19 21.00 -13.14 24.98
N GLY A 20 20.49 -12.36 24.00
CA GLY A 20 20.69 -12.70 22.59
C GLY A 20 22.17 -12.89 22.25
N ALA A 21 22.46 -13.64 21.19
CA ALA A 21 23.82 -14.03 20.83
C ALA A 21 24.76 -12.80 20.78
N GLU A 22 25.86 -12.86 21.55
CA GLU A 22 26.94 -11.86 21.49
C GLU A 22 27.81 -12.02 20.22
N THR A 23 27.60 -13.10 19.46
CA THR A 23 28.25 -13.38 18.19
C THR A 23 27.30 -14.09 17.25
N VAL A 24 27.14 -13.58 16.03
CA VAL A 24 26.27 -14.19 15.01
C VAL A 24 26.84 -15.56 14.55
N PRO A 25 26.10 -16.67 14.67
CA PRO A 25 26.56 -17.98 14.21
C PRO A 25 26.82 -18.01 12.69
N PRO A 26 27.83 -18.77 12.20
CA PRO A 26 28.08 -18.90 10.76
C PRO A 26 26.87 -19.37 9.95
N GLU A 27 25.95 -20.14 10.57
CA GLU A 27 24.71 -20.62 9.96
C GLU A 27 23.70 -19.50 9.68
N VAL A 28 23.81 -18.36 10.36
CA VAL A 28 22.90 -17.20 10.22
C VAL A 28 23.51 -16.11 9.34
N GLN A 29 24.84 -16.02 9.30
CA GLN A 29 25.54 -15.02 8.51
C GLN A 29 25.15 -15.10 7.02
N MET A 30 24.98 -13.95 6.39
CA MET A 30 24.62 -13.81 4.98
C MET A 30 25.67 -13.01 4.21
N PRO A 31 25.92 -13.31 2.92
CA PRO A 31 26.79 -12.52 2.06
C PRO A 31 26.22 -11.12 1.77
N GLY A 32 27.02 -10.28 1.11
CA GLY A 32 26.73 -8.87 0.87
C GLY A 32 27.60 -7.95 1.72
N THR A 33 27.32 -6.64 1.68
CA THR A 33 28.00 -5.63 2.50
C THR A 33 27.82 -5.97 3.97
N GLN A 34 28.92 -6.11 4.70
CA GLN A 34 28.88 -6.41 6.14
C GLN A 34 28.90 -5.13 7.00
N PRO A 35 28.57 -5.24 8.30
CA PRO A 35 28.59 -4.10 9.19
C PRO A 35 29.96 -3.43 9.23
N LEU A 36 29.96 -2.09 9.27
CA LEU A 36 31.14 -1.21 9.31
C LEU A 36 32.02 -1.23 8.04
N GLU A 37 31.59 -1.86 6.95
CA GLU A 37 32.31 -1.82 5.66
C GLU A 37 32.07 -0.52 4.89
N ILE A 38 30.90 0.09 5.07
CA ILE A 38 30.58 1.42 4.55
C ILE A 38 30.42 2.43 5.70
N GLY A 39 30.50 3.72 5.37
CA GLY A 39 30.18 4.78 6.32
C GLY A 39 28.72 4.71 6.78
N ASN A 40 28.44 5.25 7.97
CA ASN A 40 27.08 5.31 8.50
C ASN A 40 26.11 5.96 7.50
N LEU A 41 24.91 5.38 7.43
CA LEU A 41 23.80 5.95 6.68
C LEU A 41 23.35 7.28 7.28
N GLU A 42 22.87 8.16 6.41
CA GLU A 42 22.31 9.44 6.79
C GLU A 42 20.87 9.28 7.26
N SER A 43 20.56 9.86 8.43
CA SER A 43 19.19 9.85 8.96
C SER A 43 18.19 10.49 7.97
N PRO A 44 16.97 9.93 7.85
CA PRO A 44 15.90 10.47 7.01
C PRO A 44 15.61 11.96 7.24
N ASN A 45 15.75 12.45 8.48
CA ASN A 45 15.61 13.87 8.82
C ASN A 45 16.49 14.81 7.97
N LYS A 46 17.63 14.32 7.46
CA LYS A 46 18.49 15.10 6.57
C LYS A 46 17.83 15.29 5.19
N CYS A 47 17.18 14.25 4.69
CA CYS A 47 16.44 14.21 3.43
C CYS A 47 15.16 15.05 3.51
N ASP A 48 14.43 14.95 4.62
CA ASP A 48 13.14 15.62 4.86
C ASP A 48 13.20 17.14 4.66
N ASN A 49 14.35 17.77 4.95
CA ASN A 49 14.56 19.22 4.74
C ASN A 49 14.32 19.67 3.28
N CYS A 50 14.42 18.75 2.33
CA CYS A 50 14.20 19.00 0.90
C CYS A 50 13.06 18.15 0.33
N HIS A 51 12.93 16.91 0.78
CA HIS A 51 12.01 15.91 0.24
C HIS A 51 10.70 15.78 1.06
N GLY A 52 10.44 16.72 1.98
CA GLY A 52 9.21 16.78 2.76
C GLY A 52 8.73 18.20 3.10
N GLY A 53 7.52 18.28 3.67
CA GLY A 53 6.89 19.50 4.18
C GLY A 53 6.39 20.49 3.11
N TYR A 54 6.07 20.02 1.90
CA TYR A 54 5.58 20.85 0.80
C TYR A 54 4.32 20.34 0.10
N ASN A 55 4.09 19.02 0.03
CA ASN A 55 2.85 18.42 -0.48
C ASN A 55 2.76 16.94 -0.08
N ALA A 56 1.95 16.62 0.92
CA ALA A 56 1.79 15.25 1.45
C ALA A 56 1.36 14.21 0.40
N GLY A 57 0.59 14.59 -0.63
CA GLY A 57 0.12 13.69 -1.68
C GLY A 57 1.17 13.34 -2.74
N VAL A 58 2.35 13.97 -2.72
CA VAL A 58 3.37 13.85 -3.77
C VAL A 58 4.77 13.66 -3.20
N GLU A 59 5.04 14.23 -2.03
CA GLU A 59 6.40 14.29 -1.49
C GLU A 59 6.91 12.92 -0.99
N PRO A 60 8.20 12.59 -1.20
CA PRO A 60 8.73 11.32 -0.75
C PRO A 60 8.65 11.10 0.77
N ALA A 61 8.94 12.13 1.58
CA ALA A 61 9.12 11.96 3.02
C ALA A 61 7.82 11.55 3.73
N HIS A 62 6.69 12.20 3.43
CA HIS A 62 5.40 11.87 4.03
C HIS A 62 4.95 10.45 3.68
N ASN A 63 5.00 10.11 2.40
CA ASN A 63 4.56 8.81 1.90
C ASN A 63 5.43 7.66 2.44
N TRP A 64 6.76 7.81 2.43
CA TRP A 64 7.68 6.84 3.03
C TRP A 64 7.43 6.69 4.54
N ARG A 65 7.30 7.81 5.27
CA ARG A 65 7.11 7.82 6.72
C ARG A 65 5.88 7.06 7.17
N GLY A 66 4.81 7.10 6.37
CA GLY A 66 3.60 6.33 6.62
C GLY A 66 3.74 4.84 6.33
N SER A 67 4.58 4.47 5.35
CA SER A 67 4.73 3.09 4.89
C SER A 67 5.33 2.17 5.97
N MET A 68 5.11 0.85 5.82
CA MET A 68 5.73 -0.13 6.70
C MET A 68 7.26 -0.22 6.57
N MET A 69 7.85 0.35 5.51
CA MET A 69 9.32 0.47 5.42
C MET A 69 9.87 1.36 6.52
N ALA A 70 9.28 2.54 6.77
CA ALA A 70 9.68 3.45 7.84
C ALA A 70 9.31 2.93 9.25
N GLN A 71 8.36 2.00 9.31
CA GLN A 71 7.85 1.42 10.56
C GLN A 71 8.41 0.03 10.84
N ALA A 72 9.29 -0.52 9.99
CA ALA A 72 9.78 -1.90 10.10
C ALA A 72 10.48 -2.18 11.44
N GLY A 73 11.17 -1.19 12.00
CA GLY A 73 11.81 -1.26 13.32
C GLY A 73 10.86 -1.00 14.50
N ARG A 74 9.65 -0.52 14.25
CA ARG A 74 8.61 -0.22 15.26
C ARG A 74 7.51 -1.28 15.32
N ASP A 75 7.45 -2.16 14.33
CA ASP A 75 6.41 -3.17 14.16
C ASP A 75 6.38 -4.17 15.36
N PRO A 76 5.30 -4.21 16.15
CA PRO A 76 5.18 -5.12 17.29
C PRO A 76 5.00 -6.60 16.92
N ILE A 77 4.49 -6.93 15.73
CA ILE A 77 4.51 -8.32 15.24
C ILE A 77 5.95 -8.73 15.02
N PHE A 78 6.75 -7.90 14.35
CA PHE A 78 8.17 -8.17 14.14
C PHE A 78 8.90 -8.47 15.45
N TRP A 79 8.72 -7.66 16.49
CA TRP A 79 9.40 -7.85 17.77
C TRP A 79 8.94 -9.12 18.52
N ALA A 80 7.66 -9.48 18.42
CA ALA A 80 7.15 -10.72 19.00
C ALA A 80 7.66 -11.97 18.24
N THR A 81 7.73 -11.90 16.91
CA THR A 81 8.32 -12.95 16.07
C THR A 81 9.82 -13.09 16.33
N LEU A 82 10.55 -11.97 16.42
CA LEU A 82 11.98 -11.95 16.74
C LEU A 82 12.26 -12.65 18.08
N ALA A 83 11.39 -12.42 19.08
CA ALA A 83 11.49 -13.09 20.37
C ALA A 83 11.51 -14.61 20.18
N ILE A 84 10.58 -15.15 19.41
CA ILE A 84 10.42 -16.59 19.17
C ILE A 84 11.56 -17.13 18.28
N ALA A 85 11.97 -16.39 17.26
CA ALA A 85 13.10 -16.77 16.41
C ALA A 85 14.40 -16.91 17.21
N GLU A 86 14.70 -15.98 18.12
CA GLU A 86 15.85 -16.05 19.03
C GLU A 86 15.73 -17.21 20.05
N GLN A 87 14.52 -17.53 20.50
CA GLN A 87 14.26 -18.70 21.35
C GLN A 87 14.50 -20.03 20.61
N ASP A 88 14.09 -20.08 19.34
CA ASP A 88 14.18 -21.27 18.50
C ASP A 88 15.61 -21.55 18.02
N PHE A 89 16.34 -20.49 17.67
CA PHE A 89 17.74 -20.56 17.28
C PHE A 89 18.48 -19.28 17.64
N ASP A 90 19.31 -19.35 18.68
CA ASP A 90 20.11 -18.22 19.18
C ASP A 90 20.94 -17.59 18.04
N GLY A 91 20.79 -16.28 17.86
CA GLY A 91 21.45 -15.54 16.78
C GLY A 91 20.60 -15.31 15.53
N ALA A 92 19.44 -15.97 15.38
CA ALA A 92 18.58 -15.84 14.19
C ALA A 92 18.14 -14.39 13.92
N GLY A 93 18.09 -13.55 14.94
CA GLY A 93 17.70 -12.15 14.86
C GLY A 93 18.63 -11.27 14.04
N ASP A 94 19.90 -11.66 13.83
CA ASP A 94 20.77 -10.92 12.89
C ASP A 94 20.16 -10.88 11.49
N LEU A 95 19.57 -11.98 11.03
CA LEU A 95 18.90 -12.05 9.73
C LEU A 95 17.70 -11.09 9.68
N CYS A 96 16.92 -11.00 10.76
CA CYS A 96 15.73 -10.16 10.82
C CYS A 96 16.11 -8.67 10.82
N LEU A 97 17.13 -8.31 11.60
CA LEU A 97 17.59 -6.93 11.76
C LEU A 97 18.22 -6.36 10.47
N ARG A 98 18.79 -7.20 9.60
CA ARG A 98 19.29 -6.81 8.27
C ARG A 98 18.23 -6.08 7.44
N CYS A 99 16.97 -6.52 7.51
CA CYS A 99 15.86 -5.93 6.75
C CYS A 99 15.05 -4.93 7.58
N HIS A 100 14.85 -5.18 8.87
CA HIS A 100 13.95 -4.38 9.72
C HIS A 100 14.61 -3.19 10.41
N SER A 101 15.94 -3.10 10.41
CA SER A 101 16.69 -1.98 10.98
C SER A 101 18.02 -1.80 10.24
N THR A 102 17.92 -1.44 8.95
CA THR A 102 19.04 -1.52 8.00
C THR A 102 20.23 -0.65 8.41
N GLY A 103 19.97 0.58 8.84
CA GLY A 103 21.00 1.51 9.34
C GLY A 103 21.62 1.09 10.67
N GLY A 104 20.84 0.47 11.55
CA GLY A 104 21.32 -0.11 12.80
C GLY A 104 22.24 -1.31 12.56
N TRP A 105 21.80 -2.23 11.70
CA TRP A 105 22.54 -3.42 11.31
C TRP A 105 23.88 -3.06 10.64
N LEU A 106 23.88 -2.24 9.59
CA LEU A 106 25.09 -1.82 8.88
C LEU A 106 26.09 -1.09 9.77
N ALA A 107 25.62 -0.42 10.82
CA ALA A 107 26.49 0.27 11.77
C ALA A 107 26.94 -0.62 12.94
N GLY A 108 26.74 -1.95 12.85
CA GLY A 108 27.22 -2.94 13.80
C GLY A 108 26.42 -3.01 15.10
N ARG A 109 25.16 -2.55 15.10
CA ARG A 109 24.28 -2.53 16.28
C ARG A 109 23.26 -3.68 16.31
N SER A 110 23.41 -4.67 15.44
CA SER A 110 22.63 -5.91 15.47
C SER A 110 23.16 -6.96 16.45
N THR A 111 24.22 -6.64 17.19
CA THR A 111 24.74 -7.50 18.27
C THR A 111 24.60 -6.75 19.61
N PRO A 112 23.89 -7.31 20.61
CA PRO A 112 23.25 -8.64 20.61
C PRO A 112 22.10 -8.79 19.61
N THR A 113 21.89 -10.02 19.11
CA THR A 113 20.93 -10.33 18.01
C THR A 113 19.46 -10.20 18.39
N ASP A 114 19.17 -10.09 19.68
CA ASP A 114 17.85 -9.71 20.19
C ASP A 114 17.48 -8.24 19.92
N GLY A 115 18.39 -7.45 19.33
CA GLY A 115 18.18 -6.05 18.97
C GLY A 115 18.43 -5.07 20.12
N SER A 116 18.84 -5.53 21.31
CA SER A 116 19.12 -4.67 22.45
C SER A 116 20.32 -3.71 22.26
N GLY A 117 21.14 -3.95 21.23
CA GLY A 117 22.23 -3.08 20.81
C GLY A 117 21.80 -1.87 19.97
N LEU A 118 20.56 -1.85 19.47
CA LEU A 118 20.05 -0.79 18.60
C LEU A 118 19.90 0.54 19.35
N ALA A 119 20.20 1.63 18.64
CA ALA A 119 20.02 3.00 19.10
C ALA A 119 18.60 3.49 18.78
N SER A 120 18.16 4.55 19.46
CA SER A 120 16.84 5.15 19.21
C SER A 120 16.63 5.62 17.77
N GLY A 121 17.71 5.97 17.06
CA GLY A 121 17.65 6.37 15.65
C GLY A 121 17.48 5.22 14.67
N ASP A 122 17.64 3.97 15.11
CA ASP A 122 17.53 2.78 14.25
C ASP A 122 16.09 2.29 14.07
N SER A 123 15.14 3.05 14.63
CA SER A 123 13.70 2.77 14.56
C SER A 123 13.09 3.01 13.18
N ASP A 124 13.76 3.80 12.33
CA ASP A 124 13.24 4.25 11.04
C ASP A 124 13.28 3.15 9.96
N GLY A 125 13.65 1.92 10.36
CA GLY A 125 13.46 0.71 9.58
C GLY A 125 14.31 0.70 8.32
N VAL A 126 13.65 0.71 7.16
CA VAL A 126 14.27 0.81 5.84
C VAL A 126 14.31 2.27 5.42
N GLU A 127 15.47 2.89 5.61
CA GLU A 127 15.66 4.34 5.47
C GLU A 127 15.99 4.78 4.03
N CYS A 128 15.78 6.07 3.73
CA CYS A 128 16.06 6.65 2.41
C CYS A 128 17.49 6.36 1.93
N ASP A 129 18.48 6.54 2.80
CA ASP A 129 19.90 6.41 2.42
C ASP A 129 20.31 4.95 2.23
N TYR A 130 19.58 3.99 2.80
CA TYR A 130 19.80 2.56 2.51
C TYR A 130 19.38 2.27 1.07
N CYS A 131 18.12 2.57 0.74
CA CYS A 131 17.57 2.36 -0.60
C CYS A 131 18.38 3.10 -1.67
N HIS A 132 18.67 4.38 -1.44
CA HIS A 132 19.44 5.22 -2.37
C HIS A 132 20.96 4.99 -2.31
N LYS A 133 21.42 3.92 -1.65
CA LYS A 133 22.80 3.42 -1.75
C LYS A 133 22.88 1.96 -2.18
N LEU A 134 21.75 1.28 -2.37
CA LEU A 134 21.75 -0.07 -2.92
C LEU A 134 22.27 -0.06 -4.36
N THR A 135 23.07 -1.07 -4.65
CA THR A 135 23.64 -1.36 -5.96
C THR A 135 23.27 -2.78 -6.37
N ASP A 136 23.33 -3.05 -7.66
CA ASP A 136 23.17 -4.41 -8.15
C ASP A 136 24.36 -5.27 -7.68
N PRO A 137 24.14 -6.37 -6.93
CA PRO A 137 25.20 -7.31 -6.59
C PRO A 137 25.79 -8.05 -7.80
N ALA A 138 25.12 -8.06 -8.96
CA ALA A 138 25.70 -8.57 -10.20
C ALA A 138 26.80 -7.62 -10.71
N ASP A 139 27.95 -8.17 -11.09
CA ASP A 139 29.06 -7.41 -11.67
C ASP A 139 28.69 -6.93 -13.10
N GLY A 140 27.97 -5.82 -13.19
CA GLY A 140 27.44 -5.24 -14.42
C GLY A 140 28.13 -3.92 -14.83
N PRO A 141 28.30 -3.63 -16.14
CA PRO A 141 29.01 -2.43 -16.59
C PRO A 141 28.19 -1.12 -16.47
N PHE A 142 26.93 -1.18 -16.04
CA PHE A 142 25.98 -0.05 -16.12
C PHE A 142 25.54 0.51 -14.76
N ASP A 143 25.80 -0.18 -13.65
CA ASP A 143 25.47 0.28 -12.31
C ASP A 143 26.75 0.46 -11.47
N PRO A 144 26.73 1.36 -10.47
CA PRO A 144 27.86 1.53 -9.56
C PRO A 144 28.07 0.24 -8.75
N GLN A 145 29.32 -0.17 -8.53
CA GLN A 145 29.62 -1.36 -7.74
C GLN A 145 29.60 -1.01 -6.25
N GLY A 146 28.82 -1.75 -5.46
CA GLY A 146 28.84 -1.69 -4.01
C GLY A 146 30.01 -2.47 -3.38
N GLU A 147 30.21 -2.25 -2.08
CA GLU A 147 31.24 -2.93 -1.29
C GLU A 147 30.75 -4.31 -0.84
N MET A 148 31.49 -5.37 -1.17
CA MET A 148 31.23 -6.74 -0.70
C MET A 148 32.57 -7.45 -0.49
N ASN A 149 33.10 -7.46 0.73
CA ASN A 149 34.42 -8.05 0.97
C ASN A 149 34.35 -9.57 1.14
N ALA A 150 35.30 -10.28 0.53
CA ALA A 150 35.43 -11.73 0.70
C ALA A 150 35.57 -12.11 2.19
N PRO A 151 34.87 -13.17 2.66
CA PRO A 151 34.09 -14.14 1.89
C PRO A 151 32.62 -13.75 1.61
N PHE A 152 32.16 -12.56 1.97
CA PHE A 152 30.75 -12.11 1.89
C PHE A 152 30.36 -11.52 0.53
N VAL A 153 30.52 -12.29 -0.54
CA VAL A 153 30.13 -11.87 -1.89
C VAL A 153 28.76 -12.45 -2.24
N ALA A 154 27.80 -11.58 -2.57
CA ALA A 154 26.42 -11.97 -2.91
C ALA A 154 26.24 -12.20 -4.41
N ASN A 155 27.19 -12.89 -5.04
CA ASN A 155 27.14 -13.28 -6.45
C ASN A 155 28.04 -14.49 -6.69
N ASP A 156 27.85 -15.17 -7.83
CA ASP A 156 28.70 -16.29 -8.26
C ASP A 156 29.68 -15.92 -9.38
N GLY A 157 29.86 -14.61 -9.62
CA GLY A 157 30.62 -14.05 -10.75
C GLY A 157 29.90 -14.09 -12.10
N ALA A 158 28.69 -14.66 -12.17
CA ALA A 158 27.82 -14.62 -13.36
C ALA A 158 26.47 -13.95 -13.07
N GLN A 159 25.91 -14.15 -11.88
CA GLN A 159 24.61 -13.63 -11.45
C GLN A 159 24.69 -13.06 -10.04
N GLY A 160 23.98 -11.94 -9.82
CA GLY A 160 23.72 -11.41 -8.49
C GLY A 160 22.74 -12.28 -7.71
N TRP A 161 22.89 -12.30 -6.39
CA TRP A 161 21.97 -12.97 -5.48
C TRP A 161 21.07 -11.93 -4.81
N TYR A 162 19.77 -12.04 -5.07
CA TYR A 162 18.75 -11.13 -4.55
C TYR A 162 17.88 -11.89 -3.55
N GLY A 163 17.88 -11.43 -2.30
CA GLY A 163 17.10 -12.04 -1.24
C GLY A 163 17.77 -11.94 0.12
N SER A 164 16.98 -12.15 1.16
CA SER A 164 17.45 -12.32 2.54
C SER A 164 18.41 -11.23 3.06
N GLY A 165 18.23 -9.99 2.59
CA GLY A 165 19.06 -8.87 2.99
C GLY A 165 20.51 -8.94 2.50
N MET A 166 20.79 -9.69 1.42
CA MET A 166 22.11 -9.78 0.79
C MET A 166 22.43 -8.51 -0.02
N SER A 167 22.49 -7.36 0.66
CA SER A 167 22.64 -6.05 0.03
C SER A 167 24.06 -5.78 -0.45
N SER A 168 24.22 -5.22 -1.66
CA SER A 168 25.45 -4.60 -2.13
C SER A 168 25.33 -3.08 -2.02
N MET A 169 26.17 -2.43 -1.22
CA MET A 169 25.99 -1.03 -0.81
C MET A 169 27.10 -0.12 -1.33
N TRP A 170 26.71 1.00 -1.92
CA TRP A 170 27.62 2.05 -2.34
C TRP A 170 28.26 2.77 -1.14
N GLY A 171 29.59 2.75 -1.07
CA GLY A 171 30.36 3.43 -0.01
C GLY A 171 30.53 4.94 -0.18
N GLY A 172 30.14 5.50 -1.33
CA GLY A 172 30.29 6.93 -1.63
C GLY A 172 29.18 7.83 -1.07
N SER A 173 29.26 9.12 -1.36
CA SER A 173 28.30 10.13 -0.88
C SER A 173 27.06 10.30 -1.78
N ASP A 174 27.18 9.89 -3.04
CA ASP A 174 26.15 10.02 -4.07
C ASP A 174 24.90 9.21 -3.71
N LYS A 175 23.72 9.80 -3.96
CA LYS A 175 22.45 9.09 -3.88
C LYS A 175 22.11 8.49 -5.24
N LEU A 176 21.85 7.19 -5.27
CA LEU A 176 21.47 6.47 -6.48
C LEU A 176 19.97 6.62 -6.73
N GLY A 177 19.57 6.73 -8.00
CA GLY A 177 18.16 6.83 -8.35
C GLY A 177 17.89 6.76 -9.85
N PRO A 178 16.61 6.74 -10.26
CA PRO A 178 16.20 6.42 -11.62
C PRO A 178 16.33 7.59 -12.61
N TYR A 179 16.88 8.74 -12.22
CA TYR A 179 17.00 9.92 -13.06
C TYR A 179 18.47 10.32 -13.25
N ASP A 180 18.87 10.58 -14.50
CA ASP A 180 20.21 11.06 -14.86
C ASP A 180 20.32 12.59 -14.99
N ASN A 181 19.21 13.32 -14.81
CA ASN A 181 19.11 14.76 -15.06
C ASN A 181 18.68 15.59 -13.84
N ALA A 182 18.84 15.08 -12.61
CA ALA A 182 18.39 15.78 -11.41
C ALA A 182 19.21 17.06 -11.14
N ASP A 183 18.54 18.22 -10.93
CA ASP A 183 19.18 19.42 -10.37
C ASP A 183 19.21 19.34 -8.83
N ALA A 184 20.03 18.41 -8.32
CA ALA A 184 20.08 18.06 -6.90
C ALA A 184 21.01 18.97 -6.09
N ARG A 185 20.70 19.15 -4.80
CA ARG A 185 21.54 19.89 -3.83
C ARG A 185 22.56 19.00 -3.12
N HIS A 186 22.64 17.74 -3.51
CA HIS A 186 23.64 16.75 -3.10
C HIS A 186 24.13 16.01 -4.35
N GLN A 187 25.21 15.24 -4.24
CA GLN A 187 25.65 14.40 -5.35
C GLN A 187 24.64 13.27 -5.59
N PHE A 188 24.47 12.89 -6.85
CA PHE A 188 23.57 11.81 -7.25
C PHE A 188 24.17 11.04 -8.42
N MET A 189 23.73 9.79 -8.59
CA MET A 189 24.12 8.94 -9.69
C MET A 189 22.90 8.22 -10.25
N TYR A 190 22.82 8.13 -11.58
CA TYR A 190 21.81 7.32 -12.23
C TYR A 190 22.05 5.84 -11.94
N SER A 191 20.97 5.09 -11.66
CA SER A 191 21.00 3.64 -11.48
C SER A 191 19.80 3.00 -12.17
N ARG A 192 20.07 1.97 -12.99
CA ARG A 192 19.04 1.15 -13.62
C ARG A 192 18.43 0.17 -12.63
N PHE A 193 19.22 -0.29 -11.67
CA PHE A 193 18.76 -1.17 -10.60
C PHE A 193 17.51 -0.61 -9.88
N HIS A 194 17.43 0.71 -9.69
CA HIS A 194 16.27 1.37 -9.08
C HIS A 194 14.96 1.29 -9.90
N ARG A 195 14.99 0.77 -11.13
CA ARG A 195 13.80 0.47 -11.96
C ARG A 195 13.51 -1.03 -12.08
N SER A 196 14.42 -1.90 -11.63
CA SER A 196 14.34 -3.35 -11.85
C SER A 196 13.78 -4.09 -10.63
N PRO A 197 13.01 -5.18 -10.83
CA PRO A 197 12.39 -5.90 -9.72
C PRO A 197 13.41 -6.49 -8.74
N GLU A 198 14.64 -6.76 -9.20
CA GLU A 198 15.77 -7.25 -8.39
C GLU A 198 16.11 -6.31 -7.21
N PHE A 199 15.87 -5.00 -7.35
CA PHE A 199 16.06 -4.04 -6.25
C PHE A 199 15.23 -4.41 -5.02
N CYS A 200 13.92 -4.63 -5.21
CA CYS A 200 13.02 -5.06 -4.15
C CYS A 200 13.32 -6.52 -3.73
N GLY A 201 13.79 -7.35 -4.67
CA GLY A 201 14.23 -8.72 -4.42
C GLY A 201 15.29 -8.85 -3.33
N THR A 202 16.10 -7.83 -3.07
CA THR A 202 17.07 -7.78 -1.96
C THR A 202 16.45 -8.18 -0.61
N CYS A 203 15.21 -7.74 -0.34
CA CYS A 203 14.50 -8.04 0.91
C CYS A 203 13.29 -8.96 0.71
N HIS A 204 12.63 -8.92 -0.45
CA HIS A 204 11.36 -9.62 -0.72
C HIS A 204 11.52 -11.04 -1.31
N ASP A 205 12.64 -11.70 -1.01
CA ASP A 205 12.88 -13.13 -1.25
C ASP A 205 13.63 -13.69 -0.04
N VAL A 206 12.90 -14.07 1.00
CA VAL A 206 13.50 -14.40 2.30
C VAL A 206 13.73 -15.90 2.39
N SER A 207 14.95 -16.28 2.75
CA SER A 207 15.33 -17.66 2.97
C SER A 207 15.97 -17.85 4.33
N ASN A 208 15.63 -18.96 4.98
CA ASN A 208 16.17 -19.35 6.27
C ASN A 208 17.51 -20.07 6.06
N PRO A 209 18.66 -19.46 6.40
CA PRO A 209 19.98 -20.04 6.16
C PRO A 209 20.30 -21.19 7.12
N VAL A 210 19.72 -21.19 8.33
CA VAL A 210 19.88 -22.25 9.32
C VAL A 210 19.27 -23.54 8.80
N VAL A 211 18.03 -23.46 8.35
CA VAL A 211 17.33 -24.59 7.71
C VAL A 211 18.02 -24.96 6.40
N GLY A 212 18.42 -23.95 5.62
CA GLY A 212 19.15 -24.12 4.36
C GLY A 212 20.43 -24.92 4.50
N ASP A 213 21.17 -24.77 5.61
CA ASP A 213 22.40 -25.52 5.85
C ASP A 213 22.17 -26.83 6.59
N LEU A 214 21.33 -26.83 7.64
CA LEU A 214 21.29 -27.92 8.62
C LEU A 214 20.16 -28.92 8.43
N ALA A 215 19.03 -28.52 7.84
CA ALA A 215 17.89 -29.43 7.69
C ALA A 215 18.19 -30.52 6.66
N HIS A 216 17.67 -31.73 6.90
CA HIS A 216 17.90 -32.89 6.03
C HIS A 216 17.55 -32.67 4.54
N ASN A 217 16.66 -31.73 4.23
CA ASN A 217 16.22 -31.36 2.89
C ASN A 217 16.59 -29.92 2.52
N ASN A 218 17.43 -29.24 3.31
CA ASN A 218 17.83 -27.84 3.12
C ASN A 218 16.64 -26.85 3.03
N GLY A 219 15.45 -27.25 3.50
CA GLY A 219 14.22 -26.47 3.33
C GLY A 219 13.77 -26.27 1.88
N ALA A 220 14.34 -27.01 0.92
CA ALA A 220 13.95 -26.94 -0.48
C ALA A 220 12.63 -27.72 -0.71
N MET A 221 11.77 -27.20 -1.59
CA MET A 221 10.61 -27.94 -2.10
C MET A 221 11.03 -29.02 -3.08
N ASN A 222 12.09 -28.76 -3.87
CA ASN A 222 12.65 -29.71 -4.82
C ASN A 222 13.67 -30.63 -4.14
N PRO A 223 13.36 -31.92 -3.91
CA PRO A 223 14.30 -32.86 -3.28
C PRO A 223 15.51 -33.19 -4.17
N ASP A 224 15.44 -32.91 -5.47
CA ASP A 224 16.53 -33.14 -6.42
C ASP A 224 17.42 -31.91 -6.61
N ALA A 225 17.10 -30.77 -5.96
CA ALA A 225 17.91 -29.56 -6.04
C ALA A 225 19.32 -29.83 -5.48
N LEU A 226 20.34 -29.49 -6.27
CA LEU A 226 21.72 -29.55 -5.82
C LEU A 226 22.02 -28.33 -4.94
N ILE A 227 21.81 -28.47 -3.63
CA ILE A 227 22.19 -27.45 -2.65
C ILE A 227 23.60 -27.73 -2.13
N VAL A 228 24.51 -26.79 -2.36
CA VAL A 228 25.87 -26.84 -1.82
C VAL A 228 25.84 -26.34 -0.39
N SER A 229 25.95 -27.26 0.57
CA SER A 229 26.00 -26.98 2.01
C SER A 229 26.92 -27.97 2.71
N ASN A 230 27.42 -27.64 3.91
CA ASN A 230 28.27 -28.55 4.68
C ASN A 230 27.54 -29.24 5.83
N GLY A 231 26.32 -28.78 6.17
CA GLY A 231 25.44 -29.38 7.17
C GLY A 231 26.05 -29.53 8.56
N THR A 232 27.14 -28.82 8.85
CA THR A 232 27.93 -28.99 10.07
C THR A 232 27.94 -27.69 10.85
N PRO A 233 27.30 -27.64 12.04
CA PRO A 233 27.26 -26.44 12.87
C PRO A 233 28.65 -25.87 13.24
N GLY A 234 28.78 -24.55 13.26
CA GLY A 234 29.97 -23.79 13.65
C GLY A 234 31.13 -23.81 12.64
N THR A 235 30.94 -24.38 11.45
CA THR A 235 31.96 -24.36 10.39
C THR A 235 32.00 -23.01 9.66
N PRO A 236 33.12 -22.66 8.98
CA PRO A 236 33.25 -21.39 8.27
C PRO A 236 32.15 -21.15 7.22
N VAL A 237 31.82 -19.88 7.00
CA VAL A 237 30.73 -19.42 6.13
C VAL A 237 30.85 -19.88 4.68
N GLU A 238 32.07 -20.09 4.19
CA GLU A 238 32.34 -20.49 2.80
C GLU A 238 31.74 -21.85 2.44
N GLY A 239 31.44 -22.70 3.44
CA GLY A 239 30.77 -23.97 3.21
C GLY A 239 29.26 -23.95 3.42
N LYS A 240 28.67 -22.80 3.74
CA LYS A 240 27.25 -22.67 4.10
C LYS A 240 26.37 -22.50 2.86
N ALA A 241 25.12 -22.93 2.98
CA ALA A 241 24.13 -22.82 1.90
C ALA A 241 24.00 -21.38 1.37
N ALA A 242 23.96 -20.39 2.25
CA ALA A 242 23.83 -18.99 1.88
C ALA A 242 24.98 -18.41 1.04
N PHE A 243 26.16 -19.04 1.04
CA PHE A 243 27.35 -18.58 0.34
C PHE A 243 27.65 -19.36 -0.95
N ASN A 244 26.78 -20.31 -1.31
CA ASN A 244 27.02 -21.19 -2.45
C ASN A 244 25.79 -21.41 -3.33
N ASN A 245 24.64 -20.80 -3.01
CA ASN A 245 23.38 -21.02 -3.71
C ASN A 245 22.60 -19.70 -3.80
N PRO A 246 21.83 -19.47 -4.88
CA PRO A 246 20.93 -18.32 -4.94
C PRO A 246 19.87 -18.41 -3.82
N PRO A 247 19.39 -17.27 -3.28
CA PRO A 247 18.53 -17.25 -2.10
C PRO A 247 17.27 -18.09 -2.23
N HIS A 248 16.61 -18.09 -3.39
CA HIS A 248 15.39 -18.86 -3.61
C HIS A 248 15.56 -20.38 -3.47
N ALA A 249 16.78 -20.92 -3.59
CA ALA A 249 17.03 -22.35 -3.70
C ALA A 249 16.84 -23.16 -2.41
N TYR A 250 16.88 -22.51 -1.23
CA TYR A 250 16.83 -23.18 0.07
C TYR A 250 15.91 -22.45 1.05
N GLY A 251 15.54 -23.14 2.14
CA GLY A 251 14.91 -22.57 3.33
C GLY A 251 13.76 -21.60 3.07
N VAL A 252 12.63 -22.04 2.50
CA VAL A 252 11.53 -21.14 2.14
C VAL A 252 10.98 -20.37 3.36
N VAL A 253 10.81 -19.06 3.21
CA VAL A 253 10.14 -18.16 4.17
C VAL A 253 9.10 -17.32 3.45
N GLU A 254 9.58 -16.48 2.54
CA GLU A 254 8.81 -15.60 1.67
C GLU A 254 9.37 -15.76 0.27
N ARG A 255 8.49 -15.72 -0.73
CA ARG A 255 8.85 -15.89 -2.14
C ARG A 255 8.28 -14.81 -3.05
N THR A 256 7.90 -13.65 -2.53
CA THR A 256 7.27 -12.57 -3.30
C THR A 256 8.00 -12.24 -4.61
N PHE A 257 9.31 -11.98 -4.53
CA PHE A 257 10.14 -11.75 -5.71
C PHE A 257 10.19 -12.98 -6.60
N SER A 258 10.31 -14.18 -6.04
CA SER A 258 10.32 -15.42 -6.80
C SER A 258 9.00 -15.75 -7.50
N GLU A 259 7.87 -15.40 -6.90
CA GLU A 259 6.54 -15.48 -7.49
C GLU A 259 6.44 -14.54 -8.68
N HIS A 260 6.91 -13.30 -8.54
CA HIS A 260 6.96 -12.32 -9.63
C HIS A 260 7.87 -12.75 -10.79
N MET A 261 9.10 -13.19 -10.50
CA MET A 261 10.04 -13.64 -11.52
C MET A 261 9.65 -14.96 -12.20
N SER A 262 8.62 -15.65 -11.68
CA SER A 262 8.03 -16.82 -12.33
C SER A 262 6.95 -16.44 -13.37
N SER A 263 6.58 -15.17 -13.46
CA SER A 263 5.62 -14.61 -14.42
C SER A 263 6.34 -13.79 -15.51
N PRO A 264 5.77 -13.66 -16.73
CA PRO A 264 6.33 -12.80 -17.78
C PRO A 264 6.15 -11.29 -17.54
N LEU A 265 5.47 -10.87 -16.47
CA LEU A 265 5.09 -9.48 -16.20
C LEU A 265 6.22 -8.45 -16.35
N SER A 266 7.42 -8.75 -15.85
CA SER A 266 8.57 -7.84 -15.95
C SER A 266 9.08 -7.63 -17.38
N GLY A 267 8.54 -8.36 -18.37
CA GLY A 267 8.78 -8.21 -19.79
C GLY A 267 7.60 -7.60 -20.58
N ILE A 268 6.46 -7.31 -19.94
CA ILE A 268 5.30 -6.67 -20.55
C ILE A 268 5.42 -5.16 -20.38
N GLU A 269 5.46 -4.41 -21.48
CA GLU A 269 5.47 -2.95 -21.46
C GLU A 269 4.10 -2.42 -21.02
N VAL A 270 4.09 -1.45 -20.12
CA VAL A 270 2.86 -0.84 -19.59
C VAL A 270 2.07 -0.14 -20.70
N ASP A 271 2.75 0.43 -21.70
CA ASP A 271 2.09 1.04 -22.88
C ASP A 271 1.31 0.03 -23.73
N ASN A 272 1.63 -1.26 -23.62
CA ASN A 272 0.97 -2.33 -24.37
C ASN A 272 -0.15 -3.02 -23.56
N PHE A 273 -0.67 -2.42 -22.49
CA PHE A 273 -1.73 -3.01 -21.65
C PHE A 273 -2.91 -3.54 -22.50
N GLU A 274 -3.46 -2.70 -23.37
CA GLU A 274 -4.58 -3.02 -24.29
C GLU A 274 -4.25 -4.12 -25.33
N GLN A 275 -2.97 -4.48 -25.48
CA GLN A 275 -2.51 -5.58 -26.34
C GLN A 275 -1.90 -6.74 -25.55
N SER A 276 -1.83 -6.62 -24.24
CA SER A 276 -1.43 -7.68 -23.32
C SER A 276 -2.69 -8.41 -22.88
N ASP A 277 -2.65 -9.74 -22.81
CA ASP A 277 -3.77 -10.52 -22.27
C ASP A 277 -3.92 -10.37 -20.73
N LEU A 278 -3.41 -9.26 -20.17
CA LEU A 278 -3.59 -8.93 -18.76
C LEU A 278 -5.08 -8.68 -18.49
N PRO A 279 -5.60 -9.11 -17.33
CA PRO A 279 -7.00 -8.93 -17.02
C PRO A 279 -7.36 -7.44 -16.93
N GLU A 280 -8.53 -7.08 -17.47
CA GLU A 280 -9.10 -5.75 -17.33
C GLU A 280 -9.56 -5.50 -15.88
N GLY A 281 -9.51 -4.25 -15.45
CA GLY A 281 -9.74 -3.86 -14.06
C GLY A 281 -8.49 -4.00 -13.19
N GLY A 282 -8.66 -3.71 -11.90
CA GLY A 282 -7.63 -3.90 -10.88
C GLY A 282 -6.33 -3.11 -11.10
N ALA A 283 -5.25 -3.63 -10.51
CA ALA A 283 -3.99 -2.91 -10.38
C ALA A 283 -3.26 -2.72 -11.71
N PHE A 284 -3.30 -3.67 -12.64
CA PHE A 284 -2.59 -3.53 -13.93
C PHE A 284 -3.16 -2.36 -14.74
N GLN A 285 -4.48 -2.29 -14.88
CA GLN A 285 -5.14 -1.18 -15.56
C GLN A 285 -4.89 0.16 -14.84
N ALA A 286 -5.05 0.20 -13.51
CA ALA A 286 -4.85 1.43 -12.73
C ALA A 286 -3.44 2.01 -12.92
N ILE A 287 -2.42 1.15 -13.04
CA ILE A 287 -1.04 1.57 -13.30
C ILE A 287 -0.85 2.05 -14.75
N HIS A 288 -1.46 1.39 -15.73
CA HIS A 288 -1.47 1.88 -17.11
C HIS A 288 -2.07 3.28 -17.21
N GLU A 289 -3.23 3.50 -16.58
CA GLU A 289 -3.92 4.78 -16.55
C GLU A 289 -3.08 5.85 -15.84
N ALA A 290 -2.51 5.53 -14.67
CA ALA A 290 -1.65 6.46 -13.94
C ALA A 290 -0.40 6.86 -14.74
N ALA A 291 0.22 5.91 -15.44
CA ALA A 291 1.44 6.14 -16.21
C ALA A 291 1.18 6.95 -17.49
N THR A 292 0.01 6.81 -18.11
CA THR A 292 -0.34 7.51 -19.36
C THR A 292 -1.03 8.85 -19.14
N ALA A 293 -1.60 9.11 -17.95
CA ALA A 293 -2.43 10.28 -17.66
C ALA A 293 -1.82 11.63 -18.04
N ALA A 294 -0.50 11.81 -17.86
CA ALA A 294 0.16 13.10 -18.06
C ALA A 294 0.68 13.33 -19.49
N THR A 295 1.12 12.27 -20.16
CA THR A 295 1.91 12.34 -21.42
C THR A 295 1.30 11.55 -22.57
N GLY A 296 0.33 10.68 -22.30
CA GLY A 296 -0.22 9.71 -23.25
C GLY A 296 0.71 8.52 -23.54
N SER A 297 1.82 8.39 -22.81
CA SER A 297 2.73 7.24 -22.87
C SER A 297 3.22 6.91 -21.46
N ALA A 298 3.24 5.63 -21.13
CA ALA A 298 3.65 5.06 -19.86
C ALA A 298 5.17 4.98 -19.67
N ASP A 299 5.95 5.20 -20.74
CA ASP A 299 7.40 5.16 -20.70
C ASP A 299 7.99 6.09 -19.64
N TYR A 300 9.16 5.72 -19.13
CA TYR A 300 9.93 6.62 -18.28
C TYR A 300 10.24 7.90 -19.05
N SER A 301 10.05 9.06 -18.42
CA SER A 301 10.32 10.33 -19.09
C SER A 301 11.81 10.60 -19.18
N ASN A 302 12.62 10.14 -18.21
CA ASN A 302 14.05 10.42 -18.20
C ASN A 302 14.92 9.43 -17.39
N PRO A 303 15.97 8.82 -17.98
CA PRO A 303 16.13 8.69 -19.42
C PRO A 303 14.92 7.98 -20.01
N THR A 304 14.57 8.36 -21.24
CA THR A 304 13.43 7.76 -21.95
C THR A 304 13.71 6.29 -22.24
N GLU A 305 12.93 5.42 -21.60
CA GLU A 305 13.02 3.97 -21.71
C GLU A 305 11.65 3.35 -21.50
N PRO A 306 11.38 2.16 -22.09
CA PRO A 306 10.15 1.43 -21.84
C PRO A 306 9.93 1.18 -20.34
N ARG A 307 8.68 1.36 -19.88
CA ARG A 307 8.26 0.95 -18.54
C ARG A 307 7.63 -0.44 -18.61
N TYR A 308 8.09 -1.35 -17.76
CA TYR A 308 7.55 -2.69 -17.59
C TYR A 308 6.81 -2.84 -16.26
N TYR A 309 5.94 -3.86 -16.13
CA TYR A 309 5.29 -4.20 -14.86
C TYR A 309 6.29 -4.81 -13.86
N THR A 310 7.07 -3.97 -13.21
CA THR A 310 8.00 -4.31 -12.13
C THR A 310 7.41 -3.95 -10.76
N CYS A 311 8.08 -4.37 -9.68
CA CYS A 311 7.70 -4.01 -8.32
C CYS A 311 7.52 -2.50 -8.14
N GLN A 312 8.45 -1.69 -8.68
CA GLN A 312 8.41 -0.23 -8.60
C GLN A 312 7.25 0.36 -9.40
N THR A 313 6.96 -0.20 -10.57
CA THR A 313 5.87 0.29 -11.41
C THR A 313 4.53 0.19 -10.70
N CYS A 314 4.26 -0.89 -9.96
CA CYS A 314 3.01 -1.05 -9.22
C CYS A 314 3.03 -0.36 -7.83
N HIS A 315 4.10 -0.51 -7.05
CA HIS A 315 4.15 -0.02 -5.65
C HIS A 315 4.76 1.38 -5.48
N MET A 316 5.28 1.96 -6.56
CA MET A 316 5.73 3.35 -6.63
C MET A 316 5.10 4.05 -7.83
N ARG A 317 3.75 3.99 -7.89
CA ARG A 317 2.95 4.47 -9.02
C ARG A 317 3.42 5.85 -9.50
N PRO A 318 3.57 6.06 -10.81
CA PRO A 318 4.03 7.35 -11.34
C PRO A 318 2.95 8.42 -11.12
N LEU A 319 3.39 9.63 -10.77
CA LEU A 319 2.51 10.80 -10.68
C LEU A 319 3.20 12.06 -11.21
N THR A 320 2.40 13.12 -11.40
CA THR A 320 2.93 14.44 -11.71
C THR A 320 3.27 15.22 -10.45
N GLY A 321 4.53 15.63 -10.29
CA GLY A 321 4.97 16.32 -9.09
C GLY A 321 6.42 16.81 -9.12
N THR A 322 6.82 17.52 -8.06
CA THR A 322 8.23 17.85 -7.83
C THR A 322 8.80 16.92 -6.78
N GLY A 323 10.05 16.49 -6.96
CA GLY A 323 10.71 15.59 -6.01
C GLY A 323 11.29 16.28 -4.77
N ALA A 324 11.33 17.62 -4.73
CA ALA A 324 11.87 18.38 -3.61
C ALA A 324 11.43 19.86 -3.60
N ASN A 325 11.38 20.47 -2.42
CA ASN A 325 10.94 21.85 -2.17
C ASN A 325 11.99 22.94 -2.48
N LYS A 326 12.91 22.70 -3.43
CA LYS A 326 14.00 23.63 -3.77
C LYS A 326 13.78 24.33 -5.10
N ARG A 327 14.20 25.59 -5.17
CA ARG A 327 14.16 26.37 -6.42
C ARG A 327 14.98 25.67 -7.50
N GLY A 328 14.37 25.46 -8.67
CA GLY A 328 14.98 24.82 -9.83
C GLY A 328 14.65 23.34 -10.00
N VAL A 329 14.03 22.70 -8.99
CA VAL A 329 13.58 21.32 -9.09
C VAL A 329 12.49 21.22 -10.17
N PRO A 330 12.65 20.33 -11.18
CA PRO A 330 11.67 20.20 -12.25
C PRO A 330 10.39 19.52 -11.74
N VAL A 331 9.26 19.88 -12.35
CA VAL A 331 8.06 19.05 -12.32
C VAL A 331 8.33 17.85 -13.22
N ARG A 332 8.07 16.65 -12.71
CA ARG A 332 8.16 15.39 -13.44
C ARG A 332 6.76 14.81 -13.59
N HIS A 333 6.51 14.12 -14.70
CA HIS A 333 5.25 13.46 -14.99
C HIS A 333 5.26 11.97 -14.63
N ASP A 334 6.43 11.48 -14.23
CA ASP A 334 6.71 10.09 -13.92
C ASP A 334 7.35 9.93 -12.53
N LEU A 335 7.10 10.88 -11.61
CA LEU A 335 7.71 10.87 -10.27
C LEU A 335 7.22 9.62 -9.51
N PRO A 336 8.11 8.75 -9.02
CA PRO A 336 7.70 7.60 -8.23
C PRO A 336 7.12 8.04 -6.88
N LEU A 337 5.84 7.78 -6.65
CA LEU A 337 5.23 7.97 -5.34
C LEU A 337 5.89 6.99 -4.36
N HIS A 338 6.44 7.48 -3.25
CA HIS A 338 7.02 6.62 -2.21
C HIS A 338 5.92 6.00 -1.34
N ASP A 339 4.91 5.42 -1.98
CA ASP A 339 3.77 4.79 -1.34
C ASP A 339 4.21 3.52 -0.61
N MET A 340 4.66 2.53 -1.39
CA MET A 340 5.28 1.29 -0.90
C MET A 340 4.41 0.55 0.14
N THR A 341 3.09 0.76 0.08
CA THR A 341 2.12 0.05 0.91
C THR A 341 1.75 -1.29 0.27
N GLY A 342 1.63 -2.32 1.10
CA GLY A 342 0.91 -3.56 0.78
C GLY A 342 -0.45 -3.57 1.49
N GLY A 343 -0.95 -4.74 1.88
CA GLY A 343 -2.28 -4.86 2.52
C GLY A 343 -2.38 -4.45 4.00
N ASN A 344 -1.35 -3.87 4.62
CA ASN A 344 -1.37 -3.64 6.06
C ASN A 344 -2.03 -2.30 6.45
N TYR A 345 -3.36 -2.29 6.57
CA TYR A 345 -4.14 -1.13 7.01
C TYR A 345 -4.31 -1.02 8.54
N TRP A 346 -3.96 -2.07 9.30
CA TRP A 346 -4.24 -2.15 10.73
C TRP A 346 -3.03 -1.76 11.61
N MET A 347 -1.82 -2.09 11.17
CA MET A 347 -0.62 -1.95 11.99
C MET A 347 -0.36 -0.53 12.48
N ALA A 348 -0.77 0.48 11.72
CA ALA A 348 -0.66 1.88 12.11
C ALA A 348 -1.27 2.13 13.50
N GLU A 349 -2.51 1.69 13.72
CA GLU A 349 -3.20 1.90 14.99
C GLU A 349 -2.61 1.07 16.13
N ALA A 350 -2.08 -0.14 15.84
CA ALA A 350 -1.37 -0.94 16.84
C ALA A 350 -0.09 -0.25 17.33
N ILE A 351 0.71 0.30 16.41
CA ILE A 351 1.93 1.06 16.73
C ILE A 351 1.58 2.32 17.54
N ILE A 352 0.57 3.09 17.12
CA ILE A 352 0.12 4.31 17.81
C ILE A 352 -0.34 3.98 19.23
N TRP A 353 -1.13 2.91 19.39
CA TRP A 353 -1.66 2.50 20.69
C TRP A 353 -0.54 2.12 21.68
N LEU A 354 0.49 1.42 21.20
CA LEU A 354 1.67 1.07 21.99
C LEU A 354 2.54 2.29 22.32
N ASP A 355 2.70 3.22 21.38
CA ASP A 355 3.45 4.47 21.56
C ASP A 355 2.88 5.29 22.72
N GLU A 356 1.56 5.49 22.73
CA GLU A 356 0.86 6.27 23.76
C GLU A 356 0.99 5.70 25.18
N ARG A 357 1.37 4.43 25.29
CA ARG A 357 1.58 3.72 26.55
C ARG A 357 3.06 3.54 26.90
N GLY A 358 3.96 3.99 26.03
CA GLY A 358 5.40 3.78 26.18
C GLY A 358 5.78 2.31 26.10
N LEU A 359 5.04 1.51 25.33
CA LEU A 359 5.22 0.06 25.18
C LEU A 359 5.92 -0.33 23.87
N LEU A 360 6.14 0.62 22.95
CA LEU A 360 6.95 0.34 21.75
C LEU A 360 8.36 -0.10 22.14
N ARG A 361 8.79 -1.21 21.56
CA ARG A 361 10.14 -1.76 21.77
C ARG A 361 11.22 -0.80 21.29
N LEU A 362 10.99 -0.14 20.15
CA LEU A 362 11.90 0.81 19.55
C LEU A 362 11.08 1.97 18.93
N GLY A 363 11.65 3.17 18.91
CA GLY A 363 11.09 4.30 18.14
C GLY A 363 9.86 5.01 18.70
N GLY A 364 9.62 4.93 20.02
CA GLY A 364 8.54 5.68 20.68
C GLY A 364 8.74 7.19 20.72
N GLY A 365 7.67 7.91 21.08
CA GLY A 365 7.59 9.37 21.03
C GLY A 365 7.15 9.90 19.67
N LEU A 366 6.21 9.22 19.01
CA LEU A 366 5.74 9.59 17.67
C LEU A 366 5.06 10.97 17.67
N SER A 367 5.47 11.82 16.72
CA SER A 367 4.86 13.13 16.45
C SER A 367 3.47 13.00 15.80
N ALA A 368 2.68 14.08 15.80
CA ALA A 368 1.39 14.10 15.12
C ALA A 368 1.54 13.77 13.63
N ASP A 369 2.46 14.45 12.93
CA ASP A 369 2.75 14.22 11.52
C ASP A 369 3.14 12.77 11.18
N GLN A 370 3.84 12.07 12.10
CA GLN A 370 4.14 10.65 11.93
C GLN A 370 2.88 9.78 12.01
N LYS A 371 1.99 10.08 12.97
CA LYS A 371 0.73 9.35 13.16
C LYS A 371 -0.22 9.57 11.98
N ASP A 372 -0.29 10.80 11.48
CA ASP A 372 -1.10 11.15 10.31
C ASP A 372 -0.57 10.44 9.05
N ALA A 373 0.74 10.50 8.80
CA ALA A 373 1.34 9.77 7.67
C ALA A 373 1.03 8.26 7.70
N MET A 374 1.08 7.62 8.88
CA MET A 374 0.75 6.21 9.04
C MET A 374 -0.73 5.90 8.74
N ARG A 375 -1.65 6.80 9.11
CA ARG A 375 -3.08 6.66 8.80
C ARG A 375 -3.35 6.84 7.31
N ASP A 376 -2.68 7.78 6.66
CA ASP A 376 -2.78 7.95 5.20
C ASP A 376 -2.25 6.72 4.46
N ALA A 377 -1.16 6.13 4.96
CA ALA A 377 -0.65 4.87 4.41
C ALA A 377 -1.63 3.70 4.62
N ALA A 378 -2.36 3.67 5.73
CA ALA A 378 -3.43 2.69 5.93
C ALA A 378 -4.59 2.88 4.93
N ILE A 379 -4.89 4.11 4.51
CA ILE A 379 -5.87 4.38 3.43
C ILE A 379 -5.34 3.87 2.09
N ARG A 380 -4.08 4.14 1.74
CA ARG A 380 -3.48 3.62 0.51
C ARG A 380 -3.37 2.10 0.49
N ALA A 381 -3.08 1.47 1.64
CA ALA A 381 -3.10 0.02 1.80
C ALA A 381 -4.48 -0.60 1.49
N ARG A 382 -5.57 0.11 1.85
CA ARG A 382 -6.95 -0.27 1.54
C ARG A 382 -7.25 -0.15 0.05
N GLU A 383 -6.83 0.95 -0.59
CA GLU A 383 -6.93 1.15 -2.04
C GLU A 383 -6.21 0.01 -2.80
N GLN A 384 -4.99 -0.35 -2.39
CA GLN A 384 -4.22 -1.44 -3.00
C GLN A 384 -4.94 -2.79 -2.89
N LEU A 385 -5.62 -3.07 -1.78
CA LEU A 385 -6.40 -4.30 -1.60
C LEU A 385 -7.62 -4.37 -2.53
N GLN A 386 -8.27 -3.23 -2.79
CA GLN A 386 -9.40 -3.15 -3.72
C GLN A 386 -8.98 -3.29 -5.18
N LEU A 387 -7.74 -2.92 -5.51
CA LEU A 387 -7.17 -3.12 -6.85
C LEU A 387 -6.57 -4.53 -7.05
N ALA A 388 -6.39 -5.30 -5.99
CA ALA A 388 -5.63 -6.55 -6.05
C ALA A 388 -6.40 -7.74 -6.66
N ALA A 389 -7.73 -7.67 -6.70
CA ALA A 389 -8.57 -8.76 -7.17
C ALA A 389 -9.91 -8.27 -7.72
N THR A 390 -10.50 -9.02 -8.66
CA THR A 390 -11.90 -8.85 -9.07
C THR A 390 -12.70 -10.12 -8.78
N LEU A 391 -14.02 -9.99 -8.66
CA LEU A 391 -14.97 -11.08 -8.50
C LEU A 391 -15.94 -11.11 -9.67
N GLU A 392 -16.09 -12.29 -10.28
CA GLU A 392 -17.08 -12.53 -11.32
C GLU A 392 -18.09 -13.58 -10.87
N VAL A 393 -19.33 -13.45 -11.34
CA VAL A 393 -20.43 -14.37 -11.01
C VAL A 393 -21.09 -14.82 -12.30
N GLU A 394 -21.23 -16.12 -12.44
CA GLU A 394 -21.91 -16.75 -13.57
C GLU A 394 -23.20 -17.41 -13.10
N ASP A 395 -24.30 -17.12 -13.81
CA ASP A 395 -25.59 -17.72 -13.54
C ASP A 395 -25.52 -19.26 -13.65
N PRO A 396 -26.28 -19.99 -12.81
CA PRO A 396 -26.23 -21.45 -12.77
C PRO A 396 -26.67 -22.07 -14.09
N GLU A 397 -25.76 -22.72 -14.83
CA GLU A 397 -26.09 -23.45 -16.06
C GLU A 397 -27.02 -24.65 -15.78
N ASP A 398 -26.86 -25.28 -14.63
CA ASP A 398 -27.63 -26.45 -14.18
C ASP A 398 -28.81 -26.10 -13.26
N GLY A 399 -28.96 -24.82 -12.93
CA GLY A 399 -29.98 -24.26 -12.04
C GLY A 399 -29.75 -24.52 -10.55
N VAL A 400 -28.61 -25.08 -10.13
CA VAL A 400 -28.34 -25.41 -8.71
C VAL A 400 -26.94 -25.01 -8.22
N THR A 401 -25.95 -24.79 -9.10
CA THR A 401 -24.62 -24.32 -8.70
C THR A 401 -24.30 -22.94 -9.25
N LEU A 402 -23.97 -22.00 -8.37
CA LEU A 402 -23.54 -20.65 -8.73
C LEU A 402 -22.03 -20.63 -9.03
N GLY A 403 -21.65 -20.16 -10.22
CA GLY A 403 -20.25 -19.94 -10.58
C GLY A 403 -19.73 -18.65 -9.94
N VAL A 404 -18.62 -18.71 -9.21
CA VAL A 404 -17.93 -17.54 -8.68
C VAL A 404 -16.46 -17.64 -9.00
N GLU A 405 -15.89 -16.60 -9.57
CA GLU A 405 -14.48 -16.54 -9.92
C GLU A 405 -13.77 -15.38 -9.20
N ILE A 406 -12.54 -15.64 -8.75
CA ILE A 406 -11.63 -14.63 -8.22
C ILE A 406 -10.45 -14.50 -9.16
N ILE A 407 -10.20 -13.30 -9.70
CA ILE A 407 -9.08 -13.03 -10.60
C ILE A 407 -8.00 -12.24 -9.85
N ASN A 408 -6.75 -12.71 -9.91
CA ASN A 408 -5.60 -12.03 -9.33
C ASN A 408 -5.04 -10.94 -10.26
N HIS A 409 -5.02 -9.70 -9.76
CA HIS A 409 -4.47 -8.52 -10.45
C HIS A 409 -3.08 -8.11 -9.94
N THR A 410 -2.44 -8.95 -9.13
CA THR A 410 -1.13 -8.66 -8.54
C THR A 410 0.00 -9.35 -9.29
N GLY A 411 1.21 -8.77 -9.20
CA GLY A 411 2.40 -9.31 -9.85
C GLY A 411 3.04 -10.51 -9.15
N HIS A 412 2.39 -11.09 -8.16
CA HIS A 412 2.85 -12.19 -7.30
C HIS A 412 1.63 -13.02 -6.88
N LYS A 413 1.78 -13.98 -5.97
CA LYS A 413 0.58 -14.68 -5.47
C LYS A 413 -0.31 -13.71 -4.70
N LEU A 414 -1.62 -13.92 -4.79
CA LEU A 414 -2.61 -13.23 -3.98
C LEU A 414 -3.00 -14.12 -2.79
N ILE A 415 -2.51 -13.87 -1.58
CA ILE A 415 -1.73 -12.72 -1.06
C ILE A 415 -0.25 -13.06 -0.79
N THR A 416 0.70 -12.19 -1.14
CA THR A 416 2.14 -12.49 -1.00
C THR A 416 2.74 -12.05 0.36
N GLY A 417 4.06 -12.20 0.52
CA GLY A 417 4.84 -11.70 1.66
C GLY A 417 5.11 -12.76 2.73
N TYR A 418 5.46 -12.30 3.94
CA TYR A 418 5.53 -13.15 5.13
C TYR A 418 4.18 -13.84 5.35
N PRO A 419 4.11 -15.19 5.22
CA PRO A 419 2.85 -15.89 5.05
C PRO A 419 2.05 -16.01 6.34
N GLU A 420 2.71 -15.99 7.51
CA GLU A 420 2.05 -16.34 8.76
C GLU A 420 1.06 -15.27 9.22
N GLY A 421 -0.15 -15.71 9.53
CA GLY A 421 -1.21 -14.86 10.09
C GLY A 421 -2.03 -14.07 9.07
N ARG A 422 -1.59 -13.93 7.82
CA ARG A 422 -2.37 -13.26 6.77
C ARG A 422 -3.29 -14.25 6.09
N ARG A 423 -4.51 -13.82 5.78
CA ARG A 423 -5.46 -14.63 5.01
C ARG A 423 -6.41 -13.77 4.19
N MET A 424 -6.84 -14.34 3.07
CA MET A 424 -7.95 -13.85 2.26
C MET A 424 -9.00 -14.95 2.18
N TRP A 425 -10.29 -14.64 2.11
CA TRP A 425 -11.31 -15.67 1.94
C TRP A 425 -12.59 -15.16 1.30
N LEU A 426 -13.34 -16.09 0.71
CA LEU A 426 -14.68 -15.83 0.20
C LEU A 426 -15.70 -15.88 1.35
N ASN A 427 -16.46 -14.81 1.53
CA ASN A 427 -17.65 -14.78 2.40
C ASN A 427 -18.90 -14.74 1.53
N VAL A 428 -19.81 -15.69 1.76
CA VAL A 428 -21.06 -15.81 0.99
C VAL A 428 -22.23 -15.90 1.95
N ARG A 429 -23.14 -14.93 1.86
CA ARG A 429 -24.36 -14.86 2.67
C ARG A 429 -25.56 -15.02 1.77
N TRP A 430 -26.42 -15.97 2.08
CA TRP A 430 -27.59 -16.32 1.26
C TRP A 430 -28.86 -15.76 1.86
N PHE A 431 -29.80 -15.34 1.00
CA PHE A 431 -31.06 -14.73 1.43
C PHE A 431 -32.25 -15.38 0.73
N ASP A 432 -33.33 -15.56 1.48
CA ASP A 432 -34.63 -15.98 0.95
C ASP A 432 -35.39 -14.84 0.27
N ALA A 433 -36.53 -15.16 -0.35
CA ALA A 433 -37.36 -14.17 -1.05
C ALA A 433 -38.02 -13.11 -0.14
N ALA A 434 -37.90 -13.26 1.17
CA ALA A 434 -38.34 -12.28 2.16
C ALA A 434 -37.15 -11.51 2.78
N GLU A 435 -35.97 -11.58 2.15
CA GLU A 435 -34.71 -10.96 2.59
C GLU A 435 -34.19 -11.46 3.95
N ASN A 436 -34.64 -12.63 4.41
CA ASN A 436 -34.05 -13.24 5.60
C ASN A 436 -32.77 -13.99 5.21
N GLU A 437 -31.72 -13.80 6.01
CA GLU A 437 -30.47 -14.54 5.84
C GLU A 437 -30.64 -16.01 6.24
N LEU A 438 -30.12 -16.90 5.40
CA LEU A 438 -29.98 -18.32 5.66
C LEU A 438 -28.64 -18.57 6.39
N GLU A 439 -28.53 -18.14 7.65
CA GLU A 439 -27.26 -18.12 8.41
C GLU A 439 -26.53 -19.47 8.46
N ASP A 440 -27.26 -20.60 8.46
CA ASP A 440 -26.68 -21.95 8.49
C ASP A 440 -25.94 -22.32 7.18
N ALA A 441 -26.11 -21.52 6.12
CA ALA A 441 -25.46 -21.70 4.82
C ALA A 441 -24.36 -20.66 4.53
N GLU A 442 -24.02 -19.80 5.50
CA GLU A 442 -22.94 -18.82 5.33
C GLU A 442 -21.58 -19.51 5.15
N ILE A 443 -20.85 -19.11 4.10
CA ILE A 443 -19.46 -19.53 3.86
C ILE A 443 -18.50 -18.48 4.43
N GLY A 444 -17.43 -18.91 5.10
CA GLY A 444 -16.37 -18.00 5.55
C GLY A 444 -16.81 -17.03 6.66
N ARG A 445 -17.68 -17.49 7.57
CA ARG A 445 -18.27 -16.65 8.64
C ARG A 445 -17.21 -16.06 9.56
N TYR A 446 -17.18 -14.73 9.66
CA TYR A 446 -16.37 -13.98 10.61
C TYR A 446 -17.23 -13.53 11.80
N GLY A 447 -16.79 -13.80 13.03
CA GLY A 447 -17.59 -13.47 14.22
C GLY A 447 -16.92 -13.75 15.55
N ASP A 448 -17.73 -13.72 16.61
CA ASP A 448 -17.27 -13.86 18.00
C ASP A 448 -16.92 -15.31 18.35
N LEU A 449 -15.72 -15.51 18.89
CA LEU A 449 -15.26 -16.77 19.49
C LEU A 449 -14.90 -16.53 20.96
N VAL A 450 -15.49 -17.33 21.86
CA VAL A 450 -15.10 -17.32 23.28
C VAL A 450 -13.86 -18.18 23.45
N VAL A 451 -12.77 -17.56 23.90
CA VAL A 451 -11.45 -18.16 24.11
C VAL A 451 -11.01 -18.04 25.56
N THR A 452 -9.95 -18.75 25.93
CA THR A 452 -9.32 -18.65 27.26
C THR A 452 -8.02 -17.89 27.16
N ILE A 453 -7.93 -16.73 27.82
CA ILE A 453 -6.71 -15.94 27.98
C ILE A 453 -6.49 -15.77 29.48
N ASP A 454 -5.28 -16.05 29.95
CA ASP A 454 -4.89 -15.98 31.37
C ASP A 454 -5.79 -16.81 32.31
N GLY A 455 -6.32 -17.93 31.79
CA GLY A 455 -7.22 -18.82 32.50
C GLY A 455 -8.66 -18.30 32.66
N GLY A 456 -9.00 -17.16 32.04
CA GLY A 456 -10.35 -16.57 32.04
C GLY A 456 -10.96 -16.53 30.63
N PRO A 457 -12.30 -16.54 30.52
CA PRO A 457 -12.97 -16.39 29.23
C PRO A 457 -12.79 -14.96 28.69
N GLN A 458 -12.46 -14.85 27.41
CA GLN A 458 -12.42 -13.60 26.62
C GLN A 458 -13.15 -13.84 25.30
N THR A 459 -13.68 -12.79 24.69
CA THR A 459 -14.26 -12.86 23.33
C THR A 459 -13.29 -12.23 22.34
N VAL A 460 -12.99 -12.95 21.27
CA VAL A 460 -12.21 -12.44 20.13
C VAL A 460 -13.06 -12.51 18.86
N LYS A 461 -12.84 -11.59 17.93
CA LYS A 461 -13.43 -11.66 16.58
C LYS A 461 -12.48 -12.37 15.63
N THR A 462 -12.96 -13.39 14.93
CA THR A 462 -12.13 -14.23 14.04
C THR A 462 -12.98 -14.94 13.00
N LEU A 463 -12.34 -15.44 11.93
CA LEU A 463 -12.92 -16.47 11.06
C LEU A 463 -13.28 -17.70 11.92
N LEU A 464 -14.53 -18.16 11.88
CA LEU A 464 -15.01 -19.15 12.83
C LEU A 464 -14.57 -20.58 12.50
N ASN A 465 -14.41 -20.93 11.22
CA ASN A 465 -14.05 -22.29 10.78
C ASN A 465 -12.81 -22.33 9.86
N PRO A 466 -11.67 -21.71 10.23
CA PRO A 466 -10.54 -21.50 9.33
C PRO A 466 -9.97 -22.79 8.73
N GLU A 467 -9.84 -23.87 9.50
CA GLU A 467 -9.33 -25.15 9.00
C GLU A 467 -10.28 -25.78 7.97
N ALA A 468 -11.58 -25.83 8.26
CA ALA A 468 -12.56 -26.40 7.35
C ALA A 468 -12.72 -25.56 6.08
N ASP A 469 -12.72 -24.24 6.22
CA ASP A 469 -12.84 -23.31 5.10
C ASP A 469 -11.57 -23.32 4.22
N HIS A 470 -10.38 -23.51 4.81
CA HIS A 470 -9.13 -23.75 4.08
C HIS A 470 -9.18 -25.08 3.31
N ASP A 471 -9.63 -26.17 3.94
CA ASP A 471 -9.72 -27.49 3.31
C ASP A 471 -10.76 -27.53 2.18
N SER A 472 -11.83 -26.73 2.29
CA SER A 472 -12.80 -26.48 1.22
C SER A 472 -12.29 -25.55 0.11
N GLY A 473 -11.15 -24.88 0.33
CA GLY A 473 -10.51 -23.98 -0.63
C GLY A 473 -11.09 -22.56 -0.66
N TYR A 474 -11.90 -22.17 0.33
CA TYR A 474 -12.49 -20.82 0.43
C TYR A 474 -11.56 -19.82 1.13
N VAL A 475 -10.57 -20.30 1.90
CA VAL A 475 -9.54 -19.48 2.55
C VAL A 475 -8.22 -19.65 1.82
N PHE A 476 -7.59 -18.54 1.47
CA PHE A 476 -6.30 -18.44 0.80
C PHE A 476 -5.23 -17.99 1.79
N GLU A 477 -4.30 -18.90 2.09
CA GLU A 477 -3.18 -18.69 3.00
C GLU A 477 -2.03 -19.67 2.70
N ALA A 478 -0.87 -19.44 3.29
CA ALA A 478 0.23 -20.38 3.23
C ALA A 478 0.62 -20.83 4.64
N HIS A 479 0.74 -22.15 4.80
CA HIS A 479 1.19 -22.76 6.04
C HIS A 479 2.60 -23.30 5.86
N MET A 480 3.51 -22.75 6.64
CA MET A 480 4.85 -23.28 6.82
C MET A 480 4.82 -24.40 7.87
N GLY A 481 5.82 -25.26 7.85
CA GLY A 481 5.85 -26.37 8.78
C GLY A 481 7.19 -27.05 8.95
N ILE A 482 7.16 -28.07 9.80
CA ILE A 482 8.29 -28.91 10.16
C ILE A 482 8.01 -30.37 9.77
N THR A 483 9.03 -31.06 9.25
CA THR A 483 8.97 -32.51 8.98
C THR A 483 9.39 -33.32 10.21
N GLN A 484 8.92 -34.57 10.27
CA GLN A 484 9.28 -35.51 11.33
C GLN A 484 10.80 -35.71 11.45
N GLU A 485 11.50 -35.83 10.32
CA GLU A 485 12.95 -36.03 10.26
C GLU A 485 13.69 -34.85 10.88
N TRP A 486 13.24 -33.64 10.56
CA TRP A 486 13.83 -32.42 11.09
C TRP A 486 13.53 -32.25 12.57
N ALA A 487 12.31 -32.55 13.03
CA ALA A 487 11.96 -32.56 14.44
C ALA A 487 12.84 -33.55 15.24
N ALA A 488 13.03 -34.77 14.72
CA ALA A 488 13.91 -35.76 15.34
C ALA A 488 15.37 -35.30 15.37
N GLN A 489 15.85 -34.66 14.30
CA GLN A 489 17.20 -34.11 14.22
C GLN A 489 17.41 -33.00 15.25
N LEU A 490 16.54 -31.99 15.31
CA LEU A 490 16.59 -30.87 16.27
C LEU A 490 16.68 -31.33 17.72
N ILE A 491 15.86 -32.33 18.09
CA ILE A 491 15.89 -32.94 19.42
C ILE A 491 17.22 -33.66 19.67
N SER A 492 17.71 -34.41 18.69
CA SER A 492 18.93 -35.22 18.85
C SER A 492 20.20 -34.37 19.03
N VAL A 493 20.25 -33.20 18.40
CA VAL A 493 21.38 -32.26 18.50
C VAL A 493 21.22 -31.28 19.65
N GLY A 494 20.06 -31.27 20.32
CA GLY A 494 19.78 -30.42 21.48
C GLY A 494 19.52 -28.96 21.14
N VAL A 495 19.13 -28.64 19.89
CA VAL A 495 18.73 -27.29 19.47
C VAL A 495 17.35 -26.94 20.04
N ALA A 496 16.40 -27.88 20.00
CA ALA A 496 15.05 -27.67 20.52
C ALA A 496 14.63 -28.79 21.48
N PRO A 497 13.89 -28.48 22.57
CA PRO A 497 13.43 -29.48 23.52
C PRO A 497 12.25 -30.31 22.93
N PRO A 498 12.10 -31.59 23.29
CA PRO A 498 10.95 -32.40 22.87
C PRO A 498 9.59 -31.81 23.26
N GLY A 499 9.55 -31.00 24.33
CA GLY A 499 8.34 -30.36 24.82
C GLY A 499 7.97 -29.05 24.12
N LEU A 500 8.75 -28.59 23.13
CA LEU A 500 8.43 -27.38 22.36
C LEU A 500 7.06 -27.55 21.70
N ALA A 501 6.14 -26.65 21.98
CA ALA A 501 4.81 -26.66 21.37
C ALA A 501 4.89 -26.18 19.92
N LEU A 502 4.33 -26.92 18.98
CA LEU A 502 4.28 -26.52 17.57
C LEU A 502 3.01 -25.75 17.22
N SER A 503 1.91 -25.98 17.95
CA SER A 503 0.68 -25.20 17.79
C SER A 503 -0.21 -25.30 19.04
N TYR A 504 -1.17 -24.40 19.13
CA TYR A 504 -2.08 -24.25 20.26
C TYR A 504 -3.53 -24.48 19.83
N ASP A 505 -4.35 -24.97 20.75
CA ASP A 505 -5.80 -24.99 20.56
C ASP A 505 -6.35 -23.57 20.59
N ARG A 506 -7.01 -23.15 19.51
CA ARG A 506 -7.49 -21.77 19.36
C ARG A 506 -8.51 -21.32 20.41
N VAL A 507 -9.15 -22.25 21.13
CA VAL A 507 -10.15 -21.94 22.16
C VAL A 507 -9.51 -21.90 23.55
N ASN A 508 -8.71 -22.90 23.91
CA ASN A 508 -8.21 -23.06 25.28
C ASN A 508 -6.69 -22.91 25.44
N GLY A 509 -5.95 -22.73 24.35
CA GLY A 509 -4.50 -22.50 24.34
C GLY A 509 -3.65 -23.72 24.72
N ASN A 510 -4.22 -24.93 24.80
CA ASN A 510 -3.46 -26.13 25.14
C ASN A 510 -2.68 -26.69 23.94
N THR A 511 -1.71 -27.55 24.21
CA THR A 511 -0.76 -28.10 23.21
C THR A 511 -0.93 -29.60 23.01
N ALA A 512 -2.02 -30.20 23.48
CA ALA A 512 -2.13 -31.66 23.68
C ALA A 512 -1.88 -32.45 22.38
N GLY A 513 -0.71 -33.15 22.31
CA GLY A 513 -0.29 -33.94 21.16
C GLY A 513 0.34 -33.16 20.02
N ARG A 514 0.68 -31.88 20.25
CA ARG A 514 1.18 -30.91 19.26
C ARG A 514 2.58 -30.43 19.59
N SER A 515 3.42 -31.29 20.17
CA SER A 515 4.81 -30.95 20.48
C SER A 515 5.80 -31.45 19.42
N LEU A 516 7.01 -30.88 19.42
CA LEU A 516 8.11 -31.33 18.59
C LEU A 516 8.43 -32.81 18.82
N GLY A 517 8.36 -33.27 20.07
CA GLY A 517 8.55 -34.65 20.46
C GLY A 517 7.41 -35.56 19.98
N ASP A 518 6.17 -35.07 19.97
CA ASP A 518 5.04 -35.82 19.41
C ASP A 518 5.26 -36.05 17.91
N LEU A 519 5.62 -35.00 17.16
CA LEU A 519 5.94 -35.09 15.73
C LEU A 519 7.12 -36.04 15.48
N ALA A 520 8.22 -35.90 16.23
CA ALA A 520 9.40 -36.75 16.09
C ALA A 520 9.12 -38.25 16.32
N ASN A 521 8.05 -38.60 17.03
CA ASN A 521 7.61 -39.98 17.26
C ASN A 521 6.63 -40.50 16.20
N GLN A 522 6.24 -39.68 15.22
CA GLN A 522 5.37 -40.08 14.11
C GLN A 522 6.16 -40.82 13.01
N ALA A 523 5.46 -41.20 11.94
CA ALA A 523 6.09 -41.84 10.80
C ALA A 523 6.98 -40.85 10.02
N ALA A 524 8.03 -41.37 9.38
CA ALA A 524 8.84 -40.58 8.44
C ALA A 524 7.97 -40.00 7.33
N GLY A 525 8.27 -38.78 6.90
CA GLY A 525 7.51 -37.99 5.93
C GLY A 525 6.30 -37.26 6.50
N THR A 526 5.93 -37.48 7.77
CA THR A 526 4.88 -36.68 8.41
C THR A 526 5.34 -35.22 8.58
N LYS A 527 4.41 -34.29 8.36
CA LYS A 527 4.63 -32.84 8.47
C LYS A 527 3.63 -32.25 9.45
N TRP A 528 3.99 -31.13 10.06
CA TRP A 528 3.10 -30.39 10.95
C TRP A 528 3.21 -28.88 10.68
N PRO A 529 2.08 -28.16 10.53
CA PRO A 529 2.10 -26.70 10.36
C PRO A 529 2.44 -26.00 11.68
N THR A 530 3.32 -25.01 11.64
CA THR A 530 3.74 -24.24 12.81
C THR A 530 4.24 -22.85 12.40
N PHE A 531 4.09 -21.89 13.32
CA PHE A 531 4.59 -20.52 13.17
C PHE A 531 6.01 -20.34 13.74
N HIS A 532 6.69 -21.45 14.07
CA HIS A 532 8.10 -21.45 14.49
C HIS A 532 9.03 -21.21 13.28
N PHE A 533 9.02 -19.96 12.83
CA PHE A 533 9.70 -19.46 11.65
C PHE A 533 11.14 -19.98 11.49
N ALA A 534 11.96 -19.87 12.55
CA ALA A 534 13.40 -20.15 12.49
C ALA A 534 13.72 -21.65 12.26
N ILE A 535 12.75 -22.55 12.45
CA ILE A 535 12.92 -24.00 12.30
C ILE A 535 11.99 -24.63 11.25
N ASN A 536 11.21 -23.85 10.51
CA ASN A 536 10.36 -24.35 9.44
C ASN A 536 11.18 -24.84 8.23
N ASN A 537 11.03 -26.11 7.86
CA ASN A 537 11.78 -26.73 6.75
C ASN A 537 10.90 -27.25 5.60
N THR A 538 9.60 -26.96 5.61
CA THR A 538 8.70 -27.33 4.52
C THR A 538 7.56 -26.34 4.39
N VAL A 539 7.07 -26.16 3.16
CA VAL A 539 5.75 -25.57 2.92
C VAL A 539 4.72 -26.70 3.06
N TYR A 540 3.86 -26.58 4.07
CA TYR A 540 2.81 -27.54 4.38
C TYR A 540 1.63 -27.41 3.41
N SER A 541 1.16 -26.18 3.20
CA SER A 541 0.17 -25.81 2.18
C SER A 541 0.44 -24.39 1.67
N ASP A 542 0.07 -24.11 0.43
CA ASP A 542 0.08 -22.78 -0.17
C ASP A 542 -0.95 -22.78 -1.29
N ASN A 543 -2.15 -22.31 -0.98
CA ASN A 543 -3.27 -22.27 -1.91
C ASN A 543 -3.55 -20.84 -2.40
N ARG A 544 -2.56 -19.95 -2.33
CA ARG A 544 -2.69 -18.56 -2.79
C ARG A 544 -2.70 -18.50 -4.32
N ILE A 545 -3.52 -17.60 -4.87
CA ILE A 545 -3.78 -17.54 -6.32
C ILE A 545 -2.52 -17.02 -7.05
N PRO A 546 -1.95 -17.76 -8.02
CA PRO A 546 -0.77 -17.34 -8.80
C PRO A 546 -0.94 -16.02 -9.56
N PRO A 547 0.15 -15.29 -9.90
CA PRO A 547 0.09 -14.17 -10.82
C PRO A 547 -0.11 -14.63 -12.26
N PHE A 548 -0.45 -13.67 -13.13
CA PHE A 548 -0.64 -13.86 -14.57
C PHE A 548 0.48 -14.71 -15.20
N GLU A 549 0.10 -15.79 -15.89
CA GLU A 549 0.98 -16.71 -16.61
C GLU A 549 2.21 -17.21 -15.80
N MET A 550 2.05 -17.46 -14.49
CA MET A 550 3.13 -18.00 -13.67
C MET A 550 3.59 -19.37 -14.19
N SER A 551 4.84 -19.49 -14.60
CA SER A 551 5.43 -20.74 -15.10
C SER A 551 5.62 -21.74 -13.97
N ALA A 552 5.04 -22.94 -14.10
CA ALA A 552 5.18 -24.01 -13.11
C ALA A 552 6.63 -24.49 -12.98
N THR A 553 7.39 -24.49 -14.08
CA THR A 553 8.81 -24.89 -14.09
C THR A 553 9.66 -23.87 -13.32
N VAL A 554 9.53 -22.58 -13.64
CA VAL A 554 10.31 -21.52 -12.97
C VAL A 554 9.91 -21.41 -11.50
N ALA A 555 8.61 -21.51 -11.19
CA ALA A 555 8.12 -21.53 -9.83
C ALA A 555 8.72 -22.68 -9.01
N TYR A 556 8.82 -23.88 -9.60
CA TYR A 556 9.40 -25.04 -8.92
C TYR A 556 10.90 -24.87 -8.66
N GLU A 557 11.65 -24.36 -9.65
CA GLU A 557 13.07 -24.04 -9.49
C GLU A 557 13.31 -23.00 -8.39
N ARG A 558 12.40 -22.05 -8.24
CA ARG A 558 12.49 -20.97 -7.26
C ARG A 558 11.79 -21.26 -5.92
N ASN A 559 11.34 -22.49 -5.70
CA ASN A 559 10.57 -22.89 -4.51
C ASN A 559 9.34 -21.99 -4.24
N ALA A 560 8.67 -21.54 -5.30
CA ALA A 560 7.46 -20.71 -5.28
C ALA A 560 6.21 -21.46 -5.77
N THR A 561 6.26 -22.79 -5.89
CA THR A 561 5.12 -23.62 -6.34
C THR A 561 3.95 -23.58 -5.35
N PRO A 562 2.68 -23.44 -5.82
CA PRO A 562 1.50 -23.73 -5.00
C PRO A 562 1.54 -25.16 -4.44
N VAL A 563 1.00 -25.36 -3.24
CA VAL A 563 0.94 -26.66 -2.58
C VAL A 563 -0.52 -27.00 -2.28
N PRO A 564 -1.13 -27.95 -3.03
CA PRO A 564 -0.50 -28.88 -3.97
C PRO A 564 -0.22 -28.27 -5.36
N ASN A 565 0.82 -28.78 -6.04
CA ASN A 565 1.29 -28.28 -7.35
C ASN A 565 0.20 -28.26 -8.44
N ASN A 566 -0.76 -29.17 -8.40
CA ASN A 566 -1.80 -29.27 -9.42
C ASN A 566 -3.00 -28.34 -9.19
N LEU A 567 -2.99 -27.50 -8.15
CA LEU A 567 -4.16 -26.71 -7.77
C LEU A 567 -4.59 -25.70 -8.86
N TYR A 568 -3.61 -25.09 -9.53
CA TYR A 568 -3.82 -24.07 -10.58
C TYR A 568 -3.22 -24.47 -11.92
N LEU A 569 -2.65 -25.68 -12.02
CA LEU A 569 -1.80 -26.06 -13.15
C LEU A 569 -2.65 -26.40 -14.38
N ASP A 570 -2.52 -25.59 -15.42
CA ASP A 570 -2.89 -26.03 -16.75
C ASP A 570 -1.79 -26.96 -17.29
N THR A 571 -2.12 -28.25 -17.33
CA THR A 571 -1.20 -29.30 -17.80
C THR A 571 -0.88 -29.22 -19.30
N VAL A 572 -1.63 -28.44 -20.09
CA VAL A 572 -1.39 -28.27 -21.53
C VAL A 572 -0.31 -27.22 -21.76
N THR A 573 -0.42 -26.07 -21.11
CA THR A 573 0.53 -24.95 -21.25
C THR A 573 1.72 -25.05 -20.30
N GLY A 574 1.56 -25.71 -19.16
CA GLY A 574 2.56 -25.72 -18.09
C GLY A 574 2.60 -24.42 -17.27
N LEU A 575 1.54 -23.61 -17.37
CA LEU A 575 1.35 -22.38 -16.61
C LEU A 575 0.34 -22.61 -15.49
N TYR A 576 0.44 -21.81 -14.43
CA TYR A 576 -0.63 -21.71 -13.45
C TYR A 576 -1.63 -20.63 -13.88
N LEU A 577 -2.91 -20.93 -13.66
CA LEU A 577 -3.99 -19.96 -13.77
C LEU A 577 -3.86 -18.89 -12.69
N ASN A 578 -4.17 -17.64 -13.05
CA ASN A 578 -4.22 -16.49 -12.13
C ASN A 578 -5.62 -16.25 -11.56
N GLU A 579 -6.48 -17.26 -11.63
CA GLU A 579 -7.86 -17.21 -11.17
C GLU A 579 -8.20 -18.41 -10.30
N ARG A 580 -9.30 -18.28 -9.55
CA ARG A 580 -9.89 -19.35 -8.78
C ARG A 580 -11.40 -19.36 -8.97
N GLU A 581 -11.87 -20.40 -9.66
CA GLU A 581 -13.29 -20.69 -9.81
C GLU A 581 -13.84 -21.53 -8.64
N PHE A 582 -15.11 -21.26 -8.30
CA PHE A 582 -15.92 -21.98 -7.34
C PHE A 582 -17.28 -22.30 -7.95
N ASN A 583 -17.76 -23.51 -7.67
CA ASN A 583 -19.15 -23.90 -7.92
C ASN A 583 -19.84 -24.01 -6.57
N LEU A 584 -20.62 -23.00 -6.20
CA LEU A 584 -21.29 -22.92 -4.91
C LEU A 584 -22.69 -23.54 -5.00
N ASP A 585 -22.97 -24.53 -4.16
CA ASP A 585 -24.31 -25.11 -4.05
C ASP A 585 -25.29 -24.04 -3.54
N ILE A 586 -26.32 -23.73 -4.34
CA ILE A 586 -27.36 -22.77 -3.96
C ILE A 586 -28.26 -23.41 -2.88
N PRO A 587 -28.34 -22.85 -1.66
CA PRO A 587 -29.18 -23.41 -0.60
C PRO A 587 -30.66 -23.41 -0.97
N GLU A 588 -31.41 -24.40 -0.46
CA GLU A 588 -32.85 -24.48 -0.69
C GLU A 588 -33.56 -23.20 -0.22
N GLY A 589 -34.27 -22.54 -1.13
CA GLY A 589 -35.01 -21.31 -0.85
C GLY A 589 -34.22 -20.01 -1.00
N ALA A 590 -32.92 -20.09 -1.28
CA ALA A 590 -32.11 -18.91 -1.60
C ALA A 590 -32.52 -18.31 -2.96
N VAL A 591 -32.71 -17.00 -2.99
CA VAL A 591 -32.97 -16.23 -4.22
C VAL A 591 -31.96 -15.10 -4.42
N ARG A 592 -31.12 -14.84 -3.42
CA ARG A 592 -30.03 -13.87 -3.47
C ARG A 592 -28.82 -14.39 -2.70
N ALA A 593 -27.63 -13.99 -3.15
CA ALA A 593 -26.38 -14.14 -2.41
C ALA A 593 -25.61 -12.82 -2.42
N ASP A 594 -25.11 -12.42 -1.25
CA ASP A 594 -24.07 -11.39 -1.13
C ASP A 594 -22.71 -12.08 -1.04
N ILE A 595 -21.84 -11.80 -1.99
CA ILE A 595 -20.53 -12.46 -2.14
C ILE A 595 -19.45 -11.40 -1.93
N SER A 596 -18.53 -11.62 -1.00
CA SER A 596 -17.45 -10.70 -0.71
C SER A 596 -16.11 -11.43 -0.60
N LEU A 597 -15.06 -10.84 -1.17
CA LEU A 597 -13.70 -11.26 -0.93
C LEU A 597 -13.14 -10.45 0.24
N LEU A 598 -12.79 -11.13 1.32
CA LEU A 598 -12.31 -10.51 2.55
C LEU A 598 -10.82 -10.74 2.73
N TYR A 599 -10.12 -9.74 3.27
CA TYR A 599 -8.70 -9.83 3.63
C TYR A 599 -8.49 -9.44 5.09
N GLN A 600 -7.68 -10.24 5.80
CA GLN A 600 -7.26 -9.97 7.17
C GLN A 600 -5.72 -9.93 7.25
N PRO A 601 -5.11 -8.84 7.76
CA PRO A 601 -3.66 -8.71 7.84
C PRO A 601 -3.03 -9.55 8.95
N THR A 602 -3.76 -9.88 10.02
CA THR A 602 -3.28 -10.79 11.06
C THR A 602 -4.43 -11.52 11.75
N SER A 603 -4.28 -12.83 11.93
CA SER A 603 -5.31 -13.70 12.48
C SER A 603 -5.16 -13.95 13.98
N TRP A 604 -6.26 -14.39 14.60
CA TRP A 604 -6.25 -14.82 16.00
C TRP A 604 -5.23 -15.94 16.26
N GLU A 605 -5.13 -16.93 15.37
CA GLU A 605 -4.22 -18.07 15.54
C GLU A 605 -2.76 -17.62 15.65
N TYR A 606 -2.36 -16.63 14.87
CA TYR A 606 -1.01 -16.10 14.90
C TYR A 606 -0.77 -15.22 16.13
N ILE A 607 -1.72 -14.34 16.50
CA ILE A 607 -1.62 -13.54 17.73
C ILE A 607 -1.56 -14.42 18.98
N GLN A 608 -2.37 -15.50 19.03
CA GLN A 608 -2.34 -16.48 20.10
C GLN A 608 -0.97 -17.18 20.16
N PHE A 609 -0.42 -17.57 19.01
CA PHE A 609 0.90 -18.17 18.95
C PHE A 609 1.98 -17.23 19.48
N LEU A 610 2.03 -15.98 18.99
CA LEU A 610 3.01 -14.98 19.43
C LEU A 610 2.94 -14.73 20.95
N TYR A 611 1.73 -14.76 21.51
CA TYR A 611 1.52 -14.64 22.94
C TYR A 611 2.01 -15.86 23.73
N LEU A 612 1.60 -17.07 23.33
CA LEU A 612 1.85 -18.30 24.10
C LEU A 612 3.25 -18.88 23.90
N ALA A 613 3.86 -18.69 22.73
CA ALA A 613 5.19 -19.21 22.41
C ALA A 613 6.33 -18.31 22.92
N ASN A 614 6.06 -17.04 23.28
CA ASN A 614 7.05 -16.19 23.93
C ASN A 614 7.22 -16.61 25.41
N ASP A 615 8.31 -17.31 25.70
CA ASP A 615 8.60 -17.88 27.02
C ASP A 615 9.26 -16.90 28.01
N GLY A 616 9.56 -15.67 27.55
CA GLY A 616 10.18 -14.64 28.36
C GLY A 616 11.68 -14.83 28.64
N SER A 617 12.35 -15.77 27.97
CA SER A 617 13.78 -16.07 28.16
C SER A 617 14.69 -14.89 27.82
N SER A 618 14.36 -14.12 26.78
CA SER A 618 15.01 -12.84 26.48
C SER A 618 14.47 -11.75 27.40
N ALA A 619 15.33 -11.17 28.23
CA ALA A 619 14.94 -10.05 29.09
C ALA A 619 14.53 -8.81 28.29
N PHE A 620 15.08 -8.63 27.09
CA PHE A 620 14.70 -7.55 26.19
C PHE A 620 13.34 -7.87 25.56
N LEU A 621 13.12 -9.04 24.97
CA LEU A 621 11.94 -9.35 24.16
C LEU A 621 10.78 -10.04 24.91
N GLY A 622 10.96 -10.35 26.19
CA GLY A 622 10.06 -11.24 26.93
C GLY A 622 8.63 -10.74 27.17
N ASN A 623 8.35 -9.46 26.89
CA ASN A 623 7.00 -8.91 26.97
C ASN A 623 6.32 -8.77 25.60
N GLU A 624 7.02 -8.98 24.48
CA GLU A 624 6.51 -8.61 23.16
C GLU A 624 5.29 -9.44 22.74
N GLY A 625 5.24 -10.72 23.10
CA GLY A 625 4.05 -11.56 22.89
C GLY A 625 2.81 -11.04 23.64
N ARG A 626 3.01 -10.48 24.84
CA ARG A 626 1.92 -9.87 25.63
C ARG A 626 1.50 -8.53 25.03
N ASN A 627 2.48 -7.69 24.68
CA ASN A 627 2.26 -6.37 24.10
C ASN A 627 1.44 -6.46 22.80
N ILE A 628 1.78 -7.37 21.89
CA ILE A 628 1.05 -7.52 20.63
C ILE A 628 -0.38 -8.03 20.84
N LEU A 629 -0.60 -8.98 21.76
CA LEU A 629 -1.95 -9.42 22.09
C LEU A 629 -2.80 -8.27 22.66
N ASP A 630 -2.24 -7.45 23.54
CA ASP A 630 -2.94 -6.29 24.10
C ASP A 630 -3.27 -5.24 23.04
N ALA A 631 -2.32 -4.94 22.16
CA ALA A 631 -2.54 -4.02 21.05
C ALA A 631 -3.66 -4.55 20.14
N TRP A 632 -3.59 -5.82 19.74
CA TRP A 632 -4.60 -6.47 18.89
C TRP A 632 -6.01 -6.43 19.49
N LEU A 633 -6.15 -6.77 20.78
CA LEU A 633 -7.45 -6.69 21.47
C LEU A 633 -7.97 -5.24 21.54
N ALA A 634 -7.09 -4.25 21.66
CA ALA A 634 -7.46 -2.85 21.85
C ALA A 634 -7.71 -2.07 20.54
N THR A 635 -7.21 -2.55 19.40
CA THR A 635 -7.25 -1.84 18.12
C THR A 635 -8.08 -2.55 17.06
N GLY A 636 -9.18 -3.18 17.47
CA GLY A 636 -10.15 -3.76 16.54
C GLY A 636 -9.75 -5.11 15.95
N MET A 637 -8.78 -5.81 16.54
CA MET A 637 -8.49 -7.22 16.23
C MET A 637 -8.19 -7.49 14.75
N ALA A 638 -7.63 -6.51 14.05
CA ALA A 638 -7.41 -6.57 12.61
C ALA A 638 -8.65 -7.08 11.84
N GLU A 639 -9.82 -6.51 12.16
CA GLU A 639 -11.09 -6.84 11.49
C GLU A 639 -10.94 -6.79 9.97
N PRO A 640 -11.40 -7.81 9.22
CA PRO A 640 -11.13 -7.92 7.79
C PRO A 640 -11.73 -6.77 6.99
N MET A 641 -11.02 -6.40 5.95
CA MET A 641 -11.48 -5.49 4.92
C MET A 641 -12.14 -6.27 3.79
N VAL A 642 -13.20 -5.69 3.20
CA VAL A 642 -13.73 -6.10 1.90
C VAL A 642 -12.79 -5.62 0.79
N MET A 643 -12.24 -6.55 0.02
CA MET A 643 -11.46 -6.26 -1.18
C MET A 643 -12.40 -5.99 -2.35
N GLU A 644 -13.34 -6.90 -2.59
CA GLU A 644 -14.26 -6.87 -3.72
C GLU A 644 -15.58 -7.53 -3.33
N THR A 645 -16.65 -7.19 -4.05
CA THR A 645 -17.95 -7.77 -3.80
C THR A 645 -18.87 -7.78 -5.01
N THR A 646 -19.77 -8.75 -5.02
CA THR A 646 -20.76 -8.94 -6.06
C THR A 646 -22.02 -9.57 -5.45
N THR A 647 -23.11 -9.58 -6.21
CA THR A 647 -24.39 -10.13 -5.79
C THR A 647 -24.95 -11.03 -6.87
N TRP A 648 -25.52 -12.16 -6.44
CA TRP A 648 -26.34 -13.00 -7.30
C TRP A 648 -27.82 -12.83 -6.93
N GLU A 649 -28.70 -12.77 -7.92
CA GLU A 649 -30.15 -12.71 -7.74
C GLU A 649 -30.86 -13.63 -8.75
N HIS A 650 -31.82 -14.45 -8.28
CA HIS A 650 -32.54 -15.40 -9.11
C HIS A 650 -34.04 -15.44 -8.80
N GLY A 651 -34.88 -15.43 -9.85
CA GLY A 651 -36.33 -15.65 -9.70
C GLY A 651 -37.07 -14.52 -8.97
N LEU A 652 -36.41 -13.39 -8.71
CA LEU A 652 -37.09 -12.16 -8.34
C LEU A 652 -37.93 -11.71 -9.55
N VAL A 653 -39.25 -11.68 -9.39
CA VAL A 653 -40.14 -11.01 -10.35
C VAL A 653 -39.63 -9.58 -10.45
N GLU A 654 -39.45 -9.06 -11.68
CA GLU A 654 -39.20 -7.61 -11.89
C GLU A 654 -40.09 -6.86 -10.89
N PRO A 655 -39.51 -6.10 -9.94
CA PRO A 655 -40.30 -5.48 -8.89
C PRO A 655 -41.43 -4.72 -9.57
N PRO A 656 -42.67 -4.73 -9.02
CA PRO A 656 -43.75 -3.95 -9.59
C PRO A 656 -43.20 -2.56 -9.88
N VAL A 657 -43.22 -2.14 -11.17
CA VAL A 657 -42.51 -0.95 -11.63
C VAL A 657 -42.83 0.17 -10.66
N CYS A 658 -41.83 0.58 -9.90
CA CYS A 658 -42.08 1.56 -8.88
C CYS A 658 -42.39 2.88 -9.59
N GLU A 659 -43.65 3.33 -9.49
CA GLU A 659 -44.08 4.61 -10.08
C GLU A 659 -43.57 5.82 -9.27
N THR A 660 -42.95 5.59 -8.11
CA THR A 660 -42.28 6.66 -7.34
C THR A 660 -41.00 7.05 -8.08
N GLU A 661 -40.95 8.28 -8.58
CA GLU A 661 -39.79 8.82 -9.29
C GLU A 661 -38.56 8.88 -8.38
N ALA A 662 -37.37 8.72 -8.96
CA ALA A 662 -36.12 8.89 -8.22
C ALA A 662 -35.90 10.39 -7.91
N PRO A 663 -35.49 10.75 -6.68
CA PRO A 663 -35.01 12.09 -6.42
C PRO A 663 -33.69 12.35 -7.16
N THR A 664 -33.37 13.61 -7.41
CA THR A 664 -32.04 14.04 -7.86
C THR A 664 -31.25 14.49 -6.65
N LEU A 665 -30.04 13.94 -6.46
CA LEU A 665 -29.09 14.43 -5.47
C LEU A 665 -28.43 15.67 -6.07
N LEU A 666 -28.76 16.84 -5.52
CA LEU A 666 -28.39 18.15 -6.04
C LEU A 666 -26.96 18.54 -5.63
N SER A 667 -26.55 18.17 -4.42
CA SER A 667 -25.24 18.50 -3.88
C SER A 667 -24.75 17.48 -2.85
N ALA A 668 -23.43 17.34 -2.76
CA ALA A 668 -22.71 16.72 -1.65
C ALA A 668 -21.53 17.66 -1.32
N VAL A 669 -21.65 18.43 -0.23
CA VAL A 669 -20.70 19.49 0.13
C VAL A 669 -19.86 19.01 1.32
N PRO A 670 -18.54 18.85 1.17
CA PRO A 670 -17.68 18.44 2.28
C PRO A 670 -17.57 19.56 3.32
N GLY A 671 -17.55 19.18 4.59
CA GLY A 671 -17.21 20.04 5.71
C GLY A 671 -16.18 19.37 6.63
N ASN A 672 -16.19 19.75 7.91
CA ASN A 672 -15.24 19.25 8.89
C ASN A 672 -15.78 17.99 9.58
N SER A 673 -15.30 16.84 9.12
CA SER A 673 -15.81 15.52 9.53
C SER A 673 -17.31 15.36 9.23
N ASP A 674 -17.80 16.05 8.21
CA ASP A 674 -19.18 15.97 7.76
C ASP A 674 -19.31 16.18 6.23
N VAL A 675 -20.42 15.71 5.66
CA VAL A 675 -20.86 16.03 4.30
C VAL A 675 -22.32 16.46 4.34
N ALA A 676 -22.62 17.64 3.79
CA ALA A 676 -23.99 18.13 3.63
C ALA A 676 -24.56 17.75 2.26
N LEU A 677 -25.69 17.04 2.28
CA LEU A 677 -26.44 16.57 1.12
C LEU A 677 -27.70 17.39 0.93
N GLU A 678 -28.07 17.68 -0.31
CA GLU A 678 -29.38 18.25 -0.68
C GLU A 678 -29.98 17.51 -1.88
N TRP A 679 -31.30 17.28 -1.90
CA TRP A 679 -31.97 16.56 -2.98
C TRP A 679 -33.35 17.13 -3.35
N THR A 680 -33.91 16.70 -4.48
CA THR A 680 -35.24 17.16 -4.94
C THR A 680 -36.38 16.44 -4.24
N ALA A 681 -37.48 17.16 -4.01
CA ALA A 681 -38.75 16.55 -3.61
C ALA A 681 -39.33 15.65 -4.72
N VAL A 682 -40.07 14.61 -4.33
CA VAL A 682 -40.75 13.64 -5.17
C VAL A 682 -42.22 13.62 -4.76
N ASP A 683 -43.12 13.75 -5.72
CA ASP A 683 -44.55 13.84 -5.45
C ASP A 683 -45.09 12.52 -4.85
N GLY A 684 -45.83 12.63 -3.74
CA GLY A 684 -46.35 11.47 -3.01
C GLY A 684 -45.32 10.65 -2.21
N ALA A 685 -44.07 11.12 -2.08
CA ALA A 685 -43.08 10.51 -1.19
C ALA A 685 -43.17 11.08 0.23
N ASP A 686 -43.32 10.20 1.23
CA ASP A 686 -43.43 10.56 2.64
C ASP A 686 -42.12 10.26 3.41
N THR A 687 -41.16 9.58 2.78
CA THR A 687 -39.88 9.20 3.38
C THR A 687 -38.76 9.25 2.35
N TYR A 688 -37.55 9.65 2.77
CA TYR A 688 -36.32 9.56 1.99
C TYR A 688 -35.30 8.73 2.74
N THR A 689 -34.43 8.03 2.02
CA THR A 689 -33.34 7.26 2.61
C THR A 689 -32.04 7.63 1.92
N ALA A 690 -31.02 7.99 2.71
CA ALA A 690 -29.67 8.25 2.24
C ALA A 690 -28.80 6.99 2.32
N TYR A 691 -27.94 6.79 1.32
CA TYR A 691 -27.03 5.67 1.21
C TYR A 691 -25.62 6.15 0.89
N TYR A 692 -24.61 5.46 1.41
CA TYR A 692 -23.30 5.46 0.80
C TYR A 692 -23.32 4.58 -0.44
N GLU A 693 -22.57 4.99 -1.45
CA GLU A 693 -22.11 4.17 -2.56
C GLU A 693 -20.63 3.86 -2.32
N GLN A 694 -20.30 2.60 -2.01
CA GLN A 694 -18.92 2.17 -1.84
C GLN A 694 -18.72 0.84 -2.56
N SER A 695 -17.76 0.80 -3.49
CA SER A 695 -17.42 -0.41 -4.25
C SER A 695 -18.65 -1.07 -4.89
N GLY A 696 -19.51 -0.28 -5.54
CA GLY A 696 -20.72 -0.77 -6.22
C GLY A 696 -21.89 -1.11 -5.29
N LYS A 697 -21.76 -0.92 -3.97
CA LYS A 697 -22.79 -1.24 -2.97
C LYS A 697 -23.42 -0.02 -2.34
N SER A 698 -24.72 -0.17 -2.04
CA SER A 698 -25.54 0.83 -1.35
C SER A 698 -25.62 0.50 0.15
N GLN A 699 -24.93 1.25 1.01
CA GLN A 699 -25.07 1.09 2.46
C GLN A 699 -25.98 2.17 3.03
N LYS A 700 -27.03 1.78 3.73
CA LYS A 700 -28.00 2.74 4.29
C LYS A 700 -27.39 3.56 5.42
N ILE A 701 -27.54 4.88 5.34
CA ILE A 701 -27.08 5.85 6.35
C ILE A 701 -28.24 6.17 7.31
N ALA A 702 -29.34 6.71 6.78
CA ALA A 702 -30.47 7.18 7.58
C ALA A 702 -31.78 7.24 6.77
N ASP A 703 -32.92 7.10 7.46
CA ASP A 703 -34.26 7.41 6.94
C ASP A 703 -34.75 8.76 7.46
N PHE A 704 -35.45 9.50 6.62
CA PHE A 704 -36.06 10.80 6.90
C PHE A 704 -37.55 10.70 6.61
N VAL A 705 -38.39 10.73 7.64
CA VAL A 705 -39.85 10.82 7.48
C VAL A 705 -40.24 12.28 7.36
N CYS A 706 -40.88 12.65 6.27
CA CYS A 706 -40.99 14.04 5.85
C CYS A 706 -42.46 14.45 5.72
N ALA A 707 -42.87 15.46 6.47
CA ALA A 707 -44.15 16.13 6.22
C ALA A 707 -43.93 17.16 5.10
N GLU A 708 -44.64 17.02 3.98
CA GLU A 708 -44.73 18.02 2.91
C GLU A 708 -43.37 18.64 2.46
N GLY A 709 -42.31 17.83 2.34
CA GLY A 709 -41.03 18.26 1.73
C GLY A 709 -40.05 19.03 2.64
N GLU A 710 -40.19 18.98 3.96
CA GLU A 710 -39.32 19.73 4.90
C GLU A 710 -37.95 19.10 5.23
N CYS A 711 -37.58 17.97 4.61
CA CYS A 711 -36.39 17.17 4.97
C CYS A 711 -35.35 17.02 3.84
N LEU A 712 -35.40 17.85 2.80
CA LEU A 712 -34.63 17.69 1.56
C LEU A 712 -33.11 17.96 1.68
N ALA A 713 -32.60 17.94 2.91
CA ALA A 713 -31.20 18.12 3.22
C ALA A 713 -30.81 17.28 4.44
N TYR A 714 -29.59 16.76 4.44
CA TYR A 714 -29.02 15.99 5.56
C TYR A 714 -27.53 16.26 5.66
N SER A 715 -27.02 16.40 6.88
CA SER A 715 -25.59 16.45 7.13
C SER A 715 -25.18 15.14 7.79
N ASP A 716 -24.39 14.37 7.07
CA ASP A 716 -23.73 13.17 7.57
C ASP A 716 -22.49 13.58 8.34
N THR A 717 -22.35 13.16 9.60
CA THR A 717 -21.36 13.71 10.54
C THR A 717 -20.57 12.62 11.23
N GLY A 718 -19.35 12.92 11.68
CA GLY A 718 -18.45 11.94 12.30
C GLY A 718 -17.62 11.16 11.28
N LEU A 719 -17.45 11.75 10.10
CA LEU A 719 -16.70 11.19 8.98
C LEU A 719 -15.20 11.45 9.14
N ASP A 720 -14.41 10.53 8.60
CA ASP A 720 -12.96 10.66 8.56
C ASP A 720 -12.56 11.67 7.47
N HIS A 721 -11.52 12.46 7.74
CA HIS A 721 -10.98 13.39 6.75
C HIS A 721 -10.28 12.63 5.63
N GLU A 722 -10.23 13.23 4.44
CA GLU A 722 -9.50 12.69 3.26
C GLU A 722 -10.02 11.35 2.72
N GLN A 723 -11.02 10.74 3.36
CA GLN A 723 -11.81 9.64 2.82
C GLN A 723 -12.91 10.20 1.91
N GLU A 724 -12.97 9.75 0.65
CA GLU A 724 -14.08 10.08 -0.24
C GLU A 724 -15.32 9.28 0.14
N TYR A 725 -16.45 9.97 0.30
CA TYR A 725 -17.75 9.37 0.54
C TYR A 725 -18.67 9.71 -0.63
N CYS A 726 -19.14 8.68 -1.34
CA CYS A 726 -20.12 8.84 -2.40
C CYS A 726 -21.51 8.56 -1.85
N TYR A 727 -22.48 9.39 -2.25
CA TYR A 727 -23.84 9.34 -1.72
C TYR A 727 -24.86 9.16 -2.84
N LYS A 728 -25.97 8.51 -2.51
CA LYS A 728 -27.20 8.50 -3.31
C LYS A 728 -28.43 8.43 -2.42
N ILE A 729 -29.55 8.94 -2.93
CA ILE A 729 -30.83 9.06 -2.19
C ILE A 729 -31.91 8.27 -2.92
N SER A 730 -32.83 7.67 -2.17
CA SER A 730 -34.10 7.15 -2.70
C SER A 730 -35.29 7.79 -1.98
N ALA A 731 -36.43 7.90 -2.66
CA ALA A 731 -37.70 8.35 -2.09
C ALA A 731 -38.65 7.17 -1.90
N THR A 732 -39.48 7.19 -0.87
CA THR A 732 -40.50 6.17 -0.61
C THR A 732 -41.88 6.81 -0.58
N GLY A 733 -42.69 6.46 -1.58
CA GLY A 733 -44.10 6.82 -1.69
C GLY A 733 -44.97 5.56 -1.69
N SER A 734 -45.56 5.23 -2.83
CA SER A 734 -46.28 3.95 -3.02
C SER A 734 -45.35 2.72 -3.01
N CYS A 735 -44.07 2.96 -3.23
CA CYS A 735 -42.94 2.03 -3.23
C CYS A 735 -41.65 2.85 -3.07
N GLN A 736 -40.51 2.18 -2.84
CA GLN A 736 -39.21 2.84 -2.85
C GLN A 736 -38.72 3.05 -4.30
N SER A 737 -38.37 4.28 -4.64
CA SER A 737 -37.88 4.68 -5.95
C SER A 737 -36.53 4.04 -6.28
N ARG A 738 -36.11 4.15 -7.54
CA ARG A 738 -34.69 3.99 -7.90
C ARG A 738 -33.83 5.04 -7.18
N PHE A 739 -32.53 4.80 -7.11
CA PHE A 739 -31.57 5.75 -6.57
C PHE A 739 -31.41 6.98 -7.48
N SER A 740 -31.05 8.10 -6.86
CA SER A 740 -30.57 9.31 -7.52
C SER A 740 -29.27 9.08 -8.31
N ASN A 741 -28.80 10.12 -9.00
CA ASN A 741 -27.39 10.24 -9.35
C ASN A 741 -26.50 10.14 -8.10
N ILE A 742 -25.25 9.74 -8.29
CA ILE A 742 -24.23 9.68 -7.23
C ILE A 742 -23.46 11.00 -7.23
N LEU A 743 -23.22 11.55 -6.03
CA LEU A 743 -22.28 12.64 -5.82
C LEU A 743 -21.33 12.26 -4.69
N CYS A 744 -20.05 12.56 -4.85
CA CYS A 744 -19.01 12.24 -3.88
C CYS A 744 -18.46 13.51 -3.24
N ALA A 745 -18.05 13.39 -1.99
CA ALA A 745 -17.41 14.45 -1.24
C ALA A 745 -16.40 13.88 -0.25
N THR A 746 -15.30 14.58 -0.06
CA THR A 746 -14.21 14.20 0.83
C THR A 746 -14.14 15.21 1.98
N PRO A 747 -14.59 14.87 3.20
CA PRO A 747 -14.49 15.75 4.37
C PRO A 747 -13.06 16.25 4.57
N GLN A 748 -12.91 17.51 4.92
CA GLN A 748 -11.61 18.17 5.05
C GLN A 748 -11.38 18.64 6.49
N PRO A 749 -10.12 18.70 6.96
CA PRO A 749 -9.80 19.29 8.25
C PRO A 749 -10.32 20.73 8.34
N PRO A 750 -10.66 21.23 9.54
CA PRO A 750 -11.19 22.57 9.70
C PRO A 750 -10.12 23.60 9.32
N GLY A 751 -10.29 24.23 8.14
CA GLY A 751 -9.38 25.24 7.60
C GLY A 751 -8.98 25.08 6.13
N GLN A 752 -9.35 23.98 5.46
CA GLN A 752 -9.18 23.77 4.02
C GLN A 752 -10.53 23.71 3.30
N VAL A 753 -11.28 24.81 3.26
CA VAL A 753 -12.37 24.96 2.29
C VAL A 753 -11.77 25.58 1.04
N SER A 754 -11.81 24.88 -0.11
CA SER A 754 -11.48 25.48 -1.41
C SER A 754 -12.57 26.51 -1.71
N THR A 755 -12.26 27.78 -1.42
CA THR A 755 -13.03 28.92 -1.92
C THR A 755 -12.56 29.21 -3.34
N THR A 756 -13.48 29.44 -4.26
CA THR A 756 -13.17 29.74 -5.66
C THR A 756 -13.21 31.25 -5.92
N ALA A 757 -12.34 31.78 -6.77
CA ALA A 757 -12.36 33.16 -7.20
C ALA A 757 -12.84 33.25 -8.65
N GLY A 758 -13.78 34.15 -8.91
CA GLY A 758 -14.33 34.47 -10.23
C GLY A 758 -14.24 35.96 -10.54
N VAL A 759 -14.54 36.33 -11.80
CA VAL A 759 -14.67 37.73 -12.21
C VAL A 759 -16.14 38.13 -12.28
N SER A 760 -16.60 38.93 -11.32
CA SER A 760 -17.99 39.42 -11.27
C SER A 760 -18.25 40.63 -12.19
N SER A 761 -17.19 41.34 -12.61
CA SER A 761 -17.30 42.44 -13.57
C SER A 761 -16.02 42.62 -14.38
N LEU A 762 -16.16 42.82 -15.69
CA LEU A 762 -15.08 43.12 -16.62
C LEU A 762 -15.47 44.31 -17.51
N LEU A 763 -14.84 45.47 -17.28
CA LEU A 763 -15.16 46.72 -17.98
C LEU A 763 -13.96 47.21 -18.78
N THR A 764 -14.23 47.88 -19.91
CA THR A 764 -13.20 48.49 -20.75
C THR A 764 -13.41 50.00 -20.86
N GLY A 765 -12.32 50.77 -20.91
CA GLY A 765 -12.41 52.21 -20.85
C GLY A 765 -11.09 52.95 -20.99
N VAL A 766 -11.11 54.24 -20.62
CA VAL A 766 -9.94 55.11 -20.53
C VAL A 766 -9.84 55.73 -19.16
N LEU A 767 -8.63 56.08 -18.72
CA LEU A 767 -8.42 56.90 -17.54
C LEU A 767 -8.41 58.38 -17.94
N GLU A 768 -9.47 59.10 -17.59
CA GLU A 768 -9.55 60.55 -17.81
C GLU A 768 -8.92 61.30 -16.65
N ARG A 769 -7.94 62.15 -16.97
CA ARG A 769 -7.23 62.95 -15.96
C ARG A 769 -7.86 64.32 -15.79
N SER A 770 -8.37 64.60 -14.59
CA SER A 770 -8.94 65.89 -14.17
C SER A 770 -7.99 66.61 -13.20
N GLY A 771 -7.72 67.91 -13.42
CA GLY A 771 -6.85 68.74 -12.58
C GLY A 771 -5.45 69.01 -13.15
N LYS A 772 -4.56 69.64 -12.37
CA LYS A 772 -3.18 70.00 -12.80
C LYS A 772 -2.14 69.56 -11.77
N GLY A 773 -1.01 69.03 -12.25
CA GLY A 773 0.15 68.68 -11.43
C GLY A 773 -0.11 67.47 -10.51
N LYS A 774 0.39 67.54 -9.27
CA LYS A 774 0.33 66.44 -8.28
C LYS A 774 -1.07 66.20 -7.68
N ASN A 775 -2.03 67.08 -7.95
CA ASN A 775 -3.41 66.99 -7.48
C ASN A 775 -4.37 66.57 -8.61
N ALA A 776 -3.84 66.04 -9.70
CA ALA A 776 -4.68 65.53 -10.77
C ALA A 776 -5.19 64.14 -10.39
N THR A 777 -6.49 63.94 -10.50
CA THR A 777 -7.18 62.66 -10.29
C THR A 777 -7.45 62.00 -11.63
N GLU A 778 -7.23 60.70 -11.70
CA GLU A 778 -7.59 59.87 -12.85
C GLU A 778 -8.89 59.14 -12.52
N THR A 779 -9.89 59.28 -13.39
CA THR A 779 -11.19 58.61 -13.25
C THR A 779 -11.36 57.67 -14.42
N PHE A 780 -11.72 56.41 -14.15
CA PHE A 780 -12.07 55.46 -15.19
C PHE A 780 -13.40 55.85 -15.84
N VAL A 781 -13.41 55.96 -17.16
CA VAL A 781 -14.60 56.20 -17.97
C VAL A 781 -14.75 55.04 -18.93
N GLU A 782 -15.86 54.31 -18.79
CA GLU A 782 -16.17 53.16 -19.64
C GLU A 782 -16.30 53.59 -21.11
N LYS A 783 -15.63 52.84 -21.98
CA LYS A 783 -15.54 53.10 -23.41
C LYS A 783 -15.29 51.77 -24.12
N SER A 784 -16.09 51.48 -25.14
CA SER A 784 -15.98 50.23 -25.90
C SER A 784 -15.50 50.42 -27.35
N ALA A 785 -15.23 51.66 -27.78
CA ALA A 785 -14.69 51.99 -29.10
C ALA A 785 -13.45 52.89 -28.98
N PHE A 786 -12.35 52.53 -29.62
CA PHE A 786 -11.04 53.19 -29.47
C PHE A 786 -10.41 53.44 -30.83
N ALA A 787 -9.72 54.56 -30.99
CA ALA A 787 -8.93 54.79 -32.19
C ALA A 787 -7.63 53.97 -32.13
N ALA A 788 -7.16 53.45 -33.26
CA ALA A 788 -5.85 52.81 -33.32
C ALA A 788 -4.73 53.74 -32.80
N GLY A 789 -4.03 53.33 -31.75
CA GLY A 789 -3.04 54.13 -31.00
C GLY A 789 -3.50 54.60 -29.61
N GLU A 790 -4.77 54.39 -29.27
CA GLU A 790 -5.33 54.70 -27.95
C GLU A 790 -5.07 53.56 -26.94
N ARG A 791 -4.90 53.91 -25.67
CA ARG A 791 -4.69 52.95 -24.58
C ARG A 791 -6.05 52.45 -24.08
N VAL A 792 -6.27 51.14 -24.16
CA VAL A 792 -7.44 50.47 -23.59
C VAL A 792 -7.11 50.06 -22.16
N VAL A 793 -7.89 50.55 -21.21
CA VAL A 793 -7.81 50.17 -19.80
C VAL A 793 -8.90 49.14 -19.52
N ILE A 794 -8.54 48.04 -18.86
CA ILE A 794 -9.42 46.92 -18.56
C ILE A 794 -9.52 46.84 -17.04
N LEU A 795 -10.71 47.05 -16.49
CA LEU A 795 -10.97 46.98 -15.06
C LEU A 795 -11.68 45.65 -14.74
N VAL A 796 -11.10 44.89 -13.83
CA VAL A 796 -11.53 43.55 -13.42
C VAL A 796 -11.94 43.58 -11.96
N GLN A 797 -13.10 43.04 -11.64
CA GLN A 797 -13.59 42.87 -10.27
C GLN A 797 -13.54 41.38 -9.92
N VAL A 798 -12.61 40.99 -9.04
CA VAL A 798 -12.42 39.61 -8.58
C VAL A 798 -13.14 39.42 -7.25
N THR A 799 -14.01 38.41 -7.18
CA THR A 799 -14.77 38.06 -5.98
C THR A 799 -14.78 36.56 -5.78
N ASP A 800 -14.99 36.11 -4.55
CA ASP A 800 -15.26 34.70 -4.27
C ASP A 800 -16.68 34.29 -4.69
N GLU A 801 -17.02 33.02 -4.54
CA GLU A 801 -18.35 32.47 -4.87
C GLU A 801 -19.51 33.14 -4.10
N THR A 802 -19.22 33.82 -2.98
CA THR A 802 -20.21 34.55 -2.18
C THR A 802 -20.31 36.03 -2.54
N GLY A 803 -19.47 36.50 -3.46
CA GLY A 803 -19.40 37.89 -3.91
C GLY A 803 -18.51 38.79 -3.04
N ILE A 804 -17.72 38.22 -2.12
CA ILE A 804 -16.74 38.97 -1.31
C ILE A 804 -15.51 39.26 -2.17
N PRO A 805 -14.96 40.49 -2.14
CA PRO A 805 -13.77 40.81 -2.92
C PRO A 805 -12.52 40.00 -2.51
N VAL A 806 -11.78 39.50 -3.51
CA VAL A 806 -10.55 38.71 -3.29
C VAL A 806 -9.33 39.59 -3.54
N PRO A 807 -8.60 40.03 -2.49
CA PRO A 807 -7.40 40.86 -2.64
C PRO A 807 -6.16 40.03 -3.02
N GLY A 808 -5.26 40.63 -3.79
CA GLY A 808 -3.99 40.02 -4.18
C GLY A 808 -4.06 39.03 -5.36
N ALA A 809 -5.25 38.80 -5.92
CA ALA A 809 -5.45 37.94 -7.08
C ALA A 809 -5.02 38.65 -8.38
N THR A 810 -4.47 37.91 -9.34
CA THR A 810 -4.14 38.41 -10.68
C THR A 810 -4.93 37.64 -11.74
N THR A 811 -5.37 38.31 -12.80
CA THR A 811 -6.09 37.66 -13.90
C THR A 811 -5.25 37.62 -15.18
N THR A 812 -5.37 36.52 -15.93
CA THR A 812 -4.83 36.38 -17.28
C THR A 812 -5.94 36.73 -18.27
N LEU A 813 -5.62 37.56 -19.26
CA LEU A 813 -6.56 38.09 -20.24
C LEU A 813 -6.08 37.81 -21.66
N ASP A 814 -6.90 37.13 -22.45
CA ASP A 814 -6.66 36.90 -23.87
C ASP A 814 -7.53 37.85 -24.71
N VAL A 815 -6.89 38.67 -25.53
CA VAL A 815 -7.57 39.54 -26.50
C VAL A 815 -7.53 38.85 -27.85
N THR A 816 -8.70 38.56 -28.40
CA THR A 816 -8.88 37.80 -29.65
C THR A 816 -9.73 38.58 -30.64
N GLY A 817 -9.34 38.64 -31.91
CA GLY A 817 -10.03 39.40 -32.95
C GLY A 817 -9.25 39.37 -34.26
N PRO A 818 -9.18 40.47 -35.02
CA PRO A 818 -8.28 40.60 -36.16
C PRO A 818 -6.81 40.28 -35.85
N GLU A 819 -6.40 40.44 -34.59
CA GLU A 819 -5.11 40.03 -34.02
C GLU A 819 -5.34 39.37 -32.65
N THR A 820 -4.39 38.55 -32.19
CA THR A 820 -4.45 37.88 -30.87
C THR A 820 -3.25 38.24 -30.01
N LEU A 821 -3.49 38.55 -28.73
CA LEU A 821 -2.46 38.75 -27.71
C LEU A 821 -2.96 38.35 -26.33
N SER A 822 -2.04 38.03 -25.43
CA SER A 822 -2.32 37.76 -24.02
C SER A 822 -1.66 38.82 -23.13
N THR A 823 -2.34 39.21 -22.06
CA THR A 823 -1.85 40.17 -21.06
C THR A 823 -2.35 39.76 -19.67
N ALA A 824 -1.85 40.41 -18.61
CA ALA A 824 -2.27 40.14 -17.24
C ALA A 824 -2.64 41.43 -16.50
N SER A 825 -3.53 41.33 -15.51
CA SER A 825 -3.82 42.43 -14.59
C SER A 825 -2.69 42.62 -13.58
N ASN A 826 -2.68 43.77 -12.91
CA ASN A 826 -2.01 43.88 -11.61
C ASN A 826 -2.76 43.03 -10.55
N ALA A 827 -2.17 42.91 -9.35
CA ALA A 827 -2.84 42.28 -8.23
C ALA A 827 -4.04 43.13 -7.78
N SER A 828 -5.16 42.46 -7.48
CA SER A 828 -6.37 43.11 -6.99
C SER A 828 -6.16 43.80 -5.65
N ASP A 829 -6.80 44.95 -5.45
CA ASP A 829 -6.77 45.69 -4.19
C ASP A 829 -7.70 45.09 -3.11
N SER A 830 -7.84 45.77 -1.97
CA SER A 830 -8.73 45.33 -0.88
C SER A 830 -10.21 45.25 -1.26
N ASP A 831 -10.60 45.94 -2.33
CA ASP A 831 -11.95 45.90 -2.87
C ASP A 831 -12.03 44.91 -4.04
N GLY A 832 -11.02 44.06 -4.27
CA GLY A 832 -10.98 43.05 -5.34
C GLY A 832 -10.80 43.63 -6.74
N ARG A 833 -10.39 44.90 -6.86
CA ARG A 833 -10.23 45.56 -8.18
C ARG A 833 -8.83 45.40 -8.72
N ALA A 834 -8.73 44.91 -9.95
CA ALA A 834 -7.50 44.81 -10.71
C ALA A 834 -7.62 45.56 -12.05
N GLU A 835 -6.53 46.16 -12.51
CA GLU A 835 -6.41 46.85 -13.79
C GLU A 835 -5.41 46.12 -14.69
N ALA A 836 -5.80 45.86 -15.93
CA ALA A 836 -4.91 45.52 -17.02
C ALA A 836 -4.91 46.63 -18.07
N THR A 837 -3.89 46.67 -18.92
CA THR A 837 -3.85 47.61 -20.04
C THR A 837 -3.43 46.95 -21.32
N TRP A 838 -4.15 47.25 -22.39
CA TRP A 838 -3.75 46.99 -23.75
C TRP A 838 -3.40 48.31 -24.48
N SER A 839 -2.15 48.45 -24.94
CA SER A 839 -1.71 49.61 -25.72
C SER A 839 -1.80 49.32 -27.21
N THR A 840 -2.81 49.89 -27.89
CA THR A 840 -2.93 49.75 -29.35
C THR A 840 -1.90 50.60 -30.08
N GLN A 841 -1.59 50.26 -31.33
CA GLN A 841 -0.59 50.98 -32.14
C GLN A 841 -1.26 51.87 -33.18
N ALA A 842 -0.84 53.13 -33.27
CA ALA A 842 -1.30 54.05 -34.30
C ALA A 842 -0.71 53.70 -35.68
N PRO A 843 -1.48 53.85 -36.78
CA PRO A 843 -0.92 53.76 -38.12
C PRO A 843 0.12 54.85 -38.37
N ASN A 844 1.12 54.57 -39.21
CA ASN A 844 2.12 55.58 -39.55
C ASN A 844 1.52 56.72 -40.42
N LYS A 845 2.29 57.79 -40.67
CA LYS A 845 1.83 58.97 -41.45
C LYS A 845 1.33 58.69 -42.88
N LYS A 846 1.51 57.47 -43.40
CA LYS A 846 1.01 57.01 -44.71
C LYS A 846 -0.20 56.08 -44.60
N GLY A 847 -0.73 55.84 -43.40
CA GLY A 847 -1.85 54.94 -43.14
C GLY A 847 -1.48 53.46 -43.07
N ASN A 848 -0.18 53.11 -42.99
CA ASN A 848 0.28 51.72 -42.96
C ASN A 848 0.70 51.30 -41.54
N GLY A 849 0.40 50.05 -41.15
CA GLY A 849 0.67 49.50 -39.81
C GLY A 849 -0.33 49.97 -38.77
N GLY A 850 -0.09 49.64 -37.49
CA GLY A 850 -1.03 49.88 -36.39
C GLY A 850 -1.87 48.65 -36.06
N THR A 851 -2.57 48.68 -34.93
CA THR A 851 -3.51 47.62 -34.54
C THR A 851 -4.66 47.56 -35.54
N ALA A 852 -4.94 46.38 -36.10
CA ALA A 852 -5.96 46.22 -37.13
C ALA A 852 -7.35 46.68 -36.65
N PRO A 853 -8.09 47.50 -37.42
CA PRO A 853 -9.46 47.88 -37.10
C PRO A 853 -10.41 46.68 -37.09
N GLY A 854 -11.36 46.66 -36.16
CA GLY A 854 -12.33 45.57 -36.02
C GLY A 854 -12.73 45.33 -34.57
N ALA A 855 -13.62 44.36 -34.38
CA ALA A 855 -14.07 43.93 -33.05
C ALA A 855 -13.10 42.91 -32.45
N TYR A 856 -12.73 43.14 -31.19
CA TYR A 856 -11.92 42.26 -30.35
C TYR A 856 -12.72 41.84 -29.13
N THR A 857 -12.52 40.59 -28.69
CA THR A 857 -13.04 40.04 -27.45
C THR A 857 -11.90 39.84 -26.46
N ILE A 858 -12.04 40.41 -25.27
CA ILE A 858 -11.13 40.22 -24.15
C ILE A 858 -11.77 39.17 -23.25
N THR A 859 -11.08 38.06 -22.99
CA THR A 859 -11.57 36.95 -22.19
C THR A 859 -10.63 36.69 -21.02
N ILE A 860 -11.18 36.48 -19.82
CA ILE A 860 -10.41 35.98 -18.68
C ILE A 860 -10.12 34.49 -18.90
N SER A 861 -8.85 34.13 -18.94
CA SER A 861 -8.38 32.74 -19.15
C SER A 861 -7.67 32.14 -17.94
N GLY A 862 -7.62 32.87 -16.82
CA GLY A 862 -7.17 32.36 -15.54
C GLY A 862 -7.23 33.39 -14.42
N ILE A 863 -7.39 32.92 -13.18
CA ILE A 863 -7.16 33.69 -11.95
C ILE A 863 -6.08 32.98 -11.14
N THR A 864 -5.08 33.72 -10.70
CA THR A 864 -4.08 33.23 -9.74
C THR A 864 -4.31 33.91 -8.41
N SER A 865 -4.53 33.13 -7.35
CA SER A 865 -4.67 33.58 -5.96
C SER A 865 -3.94 32.62 -5.03
N SER A 866 -3.42 33.12 -3.90
CA SER A 866 -2.80 32.29 -2.87
C SER A 866 -3.80 31.69 -1.88
N THR A 867 -5.09 32.02 -2.04
CA THR A 867 -6.15 31.68 -1.09
C THR A 867 -7.39 31.09 -1.74
N HIS A 868 -7.48 31.12 -3.07
CA HIS A 868 -8.67 30.70 -3.81
C HIS A 868 -8.25 30.03 -5.12
N ASP A 869 -8.98 29.00 -5.55
CA ASP A 869 -8.83 28.40 -6.86
C ASP A 869 -9.66 29.16 -7.90
N TRP A 870 -9.26 29.18 -9.17
CA TRP A 870 -10.10 29.81 -10.20
C TRP A 870 -11.37 28.98 -10.44
N ASP A 871 -12.52 29.63 -10.48
CA ASP A 871 -13.83 29.00 -10.76
C ASP A 871 -13.96 28.40 -12.18
N GLY A 872 -12.96 28.61 -13.04
CA GLY A 872 -12.96 28.16 -14.43
C GLY A 872 -13.94 28.91 -15.35
N VAL A 873 -14.65 29.92 -14.83
CA VAL A 873 -15.63 30.68 -15.58
C VAL A 873 -14.94 31.76 -16.39
N GLN A 874 -15.09 31.69 -17.72
CA GLN A 874 -14.57 32.70 -18.63
C GLN A 874 -15.52 33.92 -18.71
N THR A 875 -15.09 35.05 -18.17
CA THR A 875 -15.78 36.34 -18.34
C THR A 875 -15.18 37.10 -19.52
N PHE A 876 -16.01 37.75 -20.34
CA PHE A 876 -15.53 38.46 -21.52
C PHE A 876 -16.13 39.87 -21.68
N ALA A 877 -15.39 40.73 -22.38
CA ALA A 877 -15.81 42.07 -22.79
C ALA A 877 -15.42 42.34 -24.25
N THR A 878 -16.22 43.12 -24.98
CA THR A 878 -15.97 43.44 -26.39
C THR A 878 -15.48 44.87 -26.55
N VAL A 879 -14.47 45.06 -27.40
CA VAL A 879 -13.88 46.34 -27.77
C VAL A 879 -13.81 46.46 -29.29
N VAL A 880 -14.10 47.65 -29.84
CA VAL A 880 -13.94 47.95 -31.26
C VAL A 880 -12.76 48.92 -31.45
N ILE A 881 -11.84 48.56 -32.34
CA ILE A 881 -10.78 49.47 -32.81
C ILE A 881 -11.22 50.08 -34.15
N GLU A 882 -11.29 51.42 -34.21
CA GLU A 882 -11.71 52.21 -35.38
C GLU A 882 -10.55 52.62 -36.30
#